data_AF-A0A1F5EDX3-F1
#
_entry.id   AF-A0A1F5EDX3-F1
#
_cell.length_a   1.000
_cell.length_b   1.000
_cell.length_c   1.000
_cell.angle_alpha   90.00
_cell.angle_beta   90.00
_cell.angle_gamma   90.00
#
_symmetry.space_group_name_H-M   'P 1'
#
loop_
_entity.id
_entity.type
_entity.pdbx_description
1 polymer ?
#
loop_
_entity_poly.entity_id
_entity_poly.type
_entity_poly.pdbx_seq_one_letter_code
_entity_poly.pdbx_strand_id
1 'polypeptide(L)'
;MAKRFFKSNWFVFVLYLILYFLIFSAYRKGIGQFWDWSWPVFDSQLRNIFSIESLSWVSSGLGRPLAYTSNYWSRLLLSSTGYLGLNPEVILYLLIVFMATVSSYFLYLISRIKSDKLLSVTVGLIAILNPAVLYKLISGHMGFFIAYPIFVGLIYFLTSKFKKDLKSYLILGLLLAFVGVQIQFFAFALLFVIVFFLIRKDLYSLKYSIVSVIIALLINLPWLSNFIVGANKVSSFSGQATSVAFDGAMRAKLLNIAVLAFSDATTIKYYFSKIEFAYFGLFTLGLIGIIVIAILRKKLGNILLWFILWAILLISSTGFFHSITFAPFSTFAPIFREVGHLAPIVVLFELSIIANAKIKNKYFYYPLLLYLIIFAVINGYTIATKLPKLDYEFAREKFQSFSTFWESDTSTYRVLSYPFFGQYSYFNQSKKDVRRRLIENSGTDSVMDNSGMESISNYIQPQEVRDSEQYKIVSTHDILGLKEKNVKYIFDFSDIWESNFERYSGAEIYDNDLSLIKNDPEFFEKLISANPGEIKQVADHIYEIVNAKPRIYSDGGAKVEFEKIDTTKYKIKVSNLSNAQNLNFLESYHEGWKIYPSTDNRLSITDKPIFDETHQNILGYANGWTIDPDEIKEELGSDQYQINDDGSIDIDLVLYFEPQNYFVIARTIAVASIFVSVTILLWLSFVRSKKTVGKAE
;
A
#
# COMPACT_ATOMS: atom_id res chain seq x y z
N MET A 1 9.42 26.14 36.37
CA MET A 1 9.45 25.34 35.13
C MET A 1 8.06 24.78 34.75
N ALA A 2 7.34 24.14 35.67
CA ALA A 2 5.97 23.61 35.43
C ALA A 2 4.95 24.62 34.88
N LYS A 3 4.83 25.84 35.45
CA LYS A 3 3.90 26.88 34.93
C LYS A 3 4.21 27.32 33.48
N ARG A 4 5.46 27.23 33.03
CA ARG A 4 5.87 27.54 31.64
C ARG A 4 5.54 26.37 30.70
N PHE A 5 5.69 25.14 31.18
CA PHE A 5 5.30 23.92 30.47
C PHE A 5 3.78 23.88 30.18
N PHE A 6 2.94 24.21 31.17
CA PHE A 6 1.47 24.25 31.00
C PHE A 6 0.96 25.37 30.07
N LYS A 7 1.75 26.42 29.83
CA LYS A 7 1.45 27.47 28.83
C LYS A 7 1.85 27.07 27.41
N SER A 8 2.68 26.04 27.23
CA SER A 8 3.10 25.56 25.92
C SER A 8 2.01 24.71 25.26
N ASN A 9 1.80 24.89 23.95
CA ASN A 9 0.96 24.00 23.15
C ASN A 9 1.42 22.53 23.21
N TRP A 10 2.69 22.29 23.58
CA TRP A 10 3.26 20.96 23.76
C TRP A 10 2.50 20.08 24.76
N PHE A 11 1.91 20.65 25.81
CA PHE A 11 1.11 19.88 26.76
C PHE A 11 -0.08 19.18 26.07
N VAL A 12 -0.66 19.79 25.03
CA VAL A 12 -1.77 19.19 24.28
C VAL A 12 -1.30 18.01 23.43
N PHE A 13 -0.09 18.06 22.89
CA PHE A 13 0.51 16.91 22.20
C PHE A 13 0.64 15.72 23.15
N VAL A 14 1.19 15.94 24.35
CA VAL A 14 1.33 14.89 25.37
C VAL A 14 -0.04 14.37 25.84
N LEU A 15 -1.04 15.24 25.97
CA LEU A 15 -2.40 14.83 26.29
C LEU A 15 -2.99 13.89 25.22
N TYR A 16 -2.86 14.22 23.94
CA TYR A 16 -3.29 13.35 22.85
C TYR A 16 -2.53 12.03 22.86
N LEU A 17 -1.23 12.07 23.09
CA LEU A 17 -0.40 10.88 23.16
C LEU A 17 -0.92 9.91 24.24
N ILE A 18 -1.10 10.39 25.47
CA ILE A 18 -1.64 9.60 26.58
C ILE A 18 -3.04 9.07 26.25
N LEU A 19 -3.91 9.92 25.71
CA LEU A 19 -5.27 9.51 25.37
C LEU A 19 -5.27 8.41 24.31
N TYR A 20 -4.46 8.51 23.25
CA TYR A 20 -4.41 7.49 22.21
C TYR A 20 -3.74 6.21 22.69
N PHE A 21 -2.75 6.27 23.59
CA PHE A 21 -2.27 5.09 24.30
C PHE A 21 -3.42 4.39 25.05
N LEU A 22 -4.29 5.13 25.72
CA LEU A 22 -5.43 4.54 26.43
C LEU A 22 -6.50 3.98 25.48
N ILE A 23 -6.90 4.75 24.47
CA ILE A 23 -7.94 4.35 23.50
C ILE A 23 -7.52 3.12 22.71
N PHE A 24 -6.26 3.05 22.27
CA PHE A 24 -5.76 1.92 21.50
C PHE A 24 -5.18 0.79 22.36
N SER A 25 -5.17 0.91 23.70
CA SER A 25 -4.56 -0.07 24.60
C SER A 25 -5.05 -1.52 24.39
N ALA A 26 -6.31 -1.68 23.99
CA ALA A 26 -6.93 -2.96 23.69
C ALA A 26 -6.33 -3.68 22.46
N TYR A 27 -5.51 -2.98 21.66
CA TYR A 27 -4.92 -3.45 20.40
C TYR A 27 -3.39 -3.59 20.48
N ARG A 28 -2.81 -3.57 21.69
CA ARG A 28 -1.36 -3.74 21.90
C ARG A 28 -0.79 -5.06 21.37
N LYS A 29 -1.64 -6.10 21.27
CA LYS A 29 -1.30 -7.41 20.71
C LYS A 29 -1.55 -7.51 19.20
N GLY A 30 -2.11 -6.47 18.61
CA GLY A 30 -2.52 -6.45 17.22
C GLY A 30 -3.89 -5.84 17.00
N ILE A 31 -4.02 -5.25 15.82
CA ILE A 31 -5.28 -4.82 15.23
C ILE A 31 -5.38 -5.44 13.83
N GLY A 32 -6.61 -5.67 13.38
CA GLY A 32 -6.88 -5.85 11.95
C GLY A 32 -7.34 -7.24 11.56
N GLN A 33 -7.03 -7.56 10.30
CA GLN A 33 -7.59 -8.64 9.47
C GLN A 33 -9.00 -8.40 8.93
N PHE A 34 -9.24 -7.21 8.39
CA PHE A 34 -10.37 -6.97 7.48
C PHE A 34 -9.87 -6.24 6.23
N TRP A 35 -10.06 -6.83 5.06
CA TRP A 35 -9.71 -6.24 3.75
C TRP A 35 -8.20 -6.05 3.55
N ASP A 36 -7.69 -4.81 3.51
CA ASP A 36 -6.34 -4.48 3.05
C ASP A 36 -5.26 -4.58 4.16
N TRP A 37 -5.58 -5.23 5.28
CA TRP A 37 -4.60 -5.47 6.34
C TRP A 37 -3.56 -6.51 5.89
N SER A 38 -2.37 -6.03 5.55
CA SER A 38 -1.14 -6.83 5.43
C SER A 38 -0.08 -6.19 6.33
N TRP A 39 0.16 -6.79 7.50
CA TRP A 39 1.18 -6.34 8.45
C TRP A 39 2.01 -7.55 8.90
N PRO A 40 3.35 -7.42 8.98
CA PRO A 40 4.23 -8.50 9.42
C PRO A 40 3.85 -9.16 10.75
N VAL A 41 3.98 -10.48 10.79
CA VAL A 41 3.86 -11.31 11.99
C VAL A 41 5.22 -11.54 12.65
N PHE A 42 6.26 -11.65 11.84
CA PHE A 42 7.65 -11.86 12.24
C PHE A 42 8.49 -10.57 12.05
N ASP A 43 9.58 -10.47 12.80
CA ASP A 43 10.54 -9.36 12.69
C ASP A 43 11.33 -9.41 11.38
N SER A 44 11.63 -10.62 10.87
CA SER A 44 12.22 -10.86 9.54
C SER A 44 11.37 -10.24 8.43
N GLN A 45 10.05 -10.39 8.54
CA GLN A 45 9.11 -9.81 7.59
C GLN A 45 9.09 -8.27 7.61
N LEU A 46 9.25 -7.63 8.79
CA LEU A 46 9.40 -6.16 8.84
C LEU A 46 10.63 -5.71 8.05
N ARG A 47 11.77 -6.42 8.20
CA ARG A 47 12.99 -6.11 7.45
C ARG A 47 12.76 -6.24 5.94
N ASN A 48 11.93 -7.20 5.52
CA ASN A 48 11.62 -7.48 4.13
C ASN A 48 10.63 -6.50 3.46
N ILE A 49 9.82 -5.74 4.22
CA ILE A 49 8.84 -4.76 3.67
C ILE A 49 9.44 -3.87 2.59
N PHE A 50 10.69 -3.44 2.80
CA PHE A 50 11.40 -2.59 1.85
C PHE A 50 12.08 -3.41 0.74
N SER A 51 12.76 -4.52 1.07
CA SER A 51 13.58 -5.26 0.11
C SER A 51 12.76 -5.83 -1.05
N ILE A 52 11.55 -6.34 -0.77
CA ILE A 52 10.65 -6.96 -1.75
C ILE A 52 10.23 -5.98 -2.87
N GLU A 53 10.18 -4.68 -2.56
CA GLU A 53 9.76 -3.63 -3.49
C GLU A 53 10.86 -2.56 -3.68
N SER A 54 12.12 -2.93 -3.43
CA SER A 54 13.29 -2.03 -3.55
C SER A 54 13.90 -1.99 -4.95
N LEU A 55 13.33 -2.76 -5.89
CA LEU A 55 13.81 -2.99 -7.24
C LEU A 55 12.67 -2.76 -8.25
N SER A 56 13.01 -2.60 -9.52
CA SER A 56 12.06 -2.32 -10.60
C SER A 56 11.22 -3.53 -11.02
N TRP A 57 11.52 -4.74 -10.53
CA TRP A 57 10.76 -5.97 -10.74
C TRP A 57 10.43 -6.66 -9.41
N VAL A 58 9.21 -7.18 -9.30
CA VAL A 58 8.73 -7.97 -8.15
C VAL A 58 8.36 -9.35 -8.64
N SER A 59 9.01 -10.40 -8.12
CA SER A 59 8.84 -11.80 -8.57
C SER A 59 7.58 -12.50 -8.03
N SER A 60 6.88 -11.91 -7.05
CA SER A 60 5.62 -12.44 -6.51
C SER A 60 4.50 -12.40 -7.56
N GLY A 61 3.59 -13.38 -7.52
CA GLY A 61 2.45 -13.48 -8.44
C GLY A 61 2.88 -13.68 -9.90
N LEU A 62 3.86 -14.55 -10.13
CA LEU A 62 4.55 -14.83 -11.40
C LEU A 62 5.54 -13.77 -11.89
N GLY A 63 5.61 -12.60 -11.27
CA GLY A 63 6.49 -11.54 -11.73
C GLY A 63 5.73 -10.36 -12.32
N ARG A 64 6.14 -9.14 -11.98
CA ARG A 64 5.65 -7.93 -12.61
C ARG A 64 6.65 -6.79 -12.44
N PRO A 65 6.65 -5.81 -13.37
CA PRO A 65 7.28 -4.53 -13.12
C PRO A 65 6.72 -3.92 -11.84
N LEU A 66 7.59 -3.31 -11.03
CA LEU A 66 7.17 -2.55 -9.86
C LEU A 66 6.18 -1.49 -10.33
N ALA A 67 4.95 -1.62 -9.83
CA ALA A 67 3.89 -0.70 -10.16
C ALA A 67 4.02 0.55 -9.26
N TYR A 68 2.90 1.05 -8.79
CA TYR A 68 2.84 2.17 -7.89
C TYR A 68 3.37 1.81 -6.49
N THR A 69 4.47 2.46 -6.07
CA THR A 69 5.06 2.33 -4.74
C THR A 69 5.51 3.69 -4.19
N SER A 70 4.68 4.72 -4.26
CA SER A 70 5.04 6.00 -3.61
C SER A 70 5.15 5.90 -2.09
N ASN A 71 4.77 4.76 -1.51
CA ASN A 71 5.09 4.38 -0.13
C ASN A 71 6.56 3.95 0.07
N TYR A 72 7.41 3.99 -0.95
CA TYR A 72 8.84 3.60 -0.92
C TYR A 72 9.59 4.11 0.32
N TRP A 73 9.49 5.41 0.61
CA TRP A 73 10.15 6.01 1.78
C TRP A 73 9.55 5.54 3.10
N SER A 74 8.23 5.37 3.17
CA SER A 74 7.59 4.83 4.37
C SER A 74 7.97 3.36 4.60
N ARG A 75 8.10 2.56 3.55
CA ARG A 75 8.59 1.18 3.63
C ARG A 75 10.02 1.12 4.16
N LEU A 76 10.90 2.00 3.68
CA LEU A 76 12.27 2.11 4.20
C LEU A 76 12.28 2.43 5.70
N LEU A 77 11.48 3.41 6.14
CA LEU A 77 11.39 3.76 7.55
C LEU A 77 10.81 2.62 8.39
N LEU A 78 9.79 1.92 7.90
CA LEU A 78 9.19 0.79 8.60
C LEU A 78 10.16 -0.40 8.66
N SER A 79 10.85 -0.72 7.59
CA SER A 79 11.88 -1.77 7.58
C SER A 79 13.00 -1.49 8.59
N SER A 80 13.38 -0.23 8.78
CA SER A 80 14.37 0.14 9.80
C SER A 80 13.94 -0.19 11.24
N THR A 81 12.63 -0.24 11.51
CA THR A 81 12.11 -0.63 12.83
C THR A 81 12.26 -2.12 13.14
N GLY A 82 12.41 -2.98 12.12
CA GLY A 82 12.70 -4.40 12.27
C GLY A 82 14.08 -4.71 12.89
N TYR A 83 14.94 -3.70 13.04
CA TYR A 83 16.23 -3.81 13.73
C TYR A 83 16.17 -3.37 15.21
N LEU A 84 15.02 -2.91 15.70
CA LEU A 84 14.86 -2.47 17.09
C LEU A 84 14.64 -3.63 18.07
N GLY A 85 14.46 -4.87 17.57
CA GLY A 85 14.16 -6.04 18.40
C GLY A 85 12.76 -5.99 19.04
N LEU A 86 11.88 -5.13 18.54
CA LEU A 86 10.49 -5.05 18.98
C LEU A 86 9.62 -5.95 18.09
N ASN A 87 8.65 -6.63 18.70
CA ASN A 87 7.67 -7.40 17.94
C ASN A 87 6.86 -6.48 17.00
N PRO A 88 6.46 -6.98 15.81
CA PRO A 88 5.71 -6.18 14.84
C PRO A 88 4.42 -5.54 15.36
N GLU A 89 3.66 -6.21 16.21
CA GLU A 89 2.42 -5.69 16.79
C GLU A 89 2.66 -4.47 17.70
N VAL A 90 3.81 -4.42 18.38
CA VAL A 90 4.20 -3.27 19.21
C VAL A 90 4.53 -2.08 18.33
N ILE A 91 5.24 -2.30 17.21
CA ILE A 91 5.57 -1.26 16.24
C ILE A 91 4.28 -0.70 15.61
N LEU A 92 3.35 -1.57 15.22
CA LEU A 92 2.05 -1.18 14.67
C LEU A 92 1.27 -0.30 15.67
N TYR A 93 1.20 -0.73 16.92
CA TYR A 93 0.53 0.00 17.98
C TYR A 93 1.14 1.40 18.19
N LEU A 94 2.47 1.49 18.31
CA LEU A 94 3.17 2.76 18.47
C LEU A 94 2.97 3.67 17.25
N LEU A 95 2.98 3.10 16.04
CA LEU A 95 2.75 3.84 14.81
C LEU A 95 1.34 4.46 14.79
N ILE A 96 0.29 3.69 15.09
CA ILE A 96 -1.09 4.18 15.11
C ILE A 96 -1.26 5.29 16.15
N VAL A 97 -0.74 5.09 17.36
CA VAL A 97 -0.76 6.09 18.43
C VAL A 97 -0.05 7.37 18.00
N PHE A 98 1.13 7.24 17.39
CA PHE A 98 1.90 8.39 16.92
C PHE A 98 1.18 9.16 15.81
N MET A 99 0.68 8.46 14.78
CA MET A 99 -0.01 9.09 13.65
C MET A 99 -1.30 9.78 14.08
N ALA A 100 -2.08 9.15 14.97
CA ALA A 100 -3.27 9.76 15.57
C ALA A 100 -2.93 11.03 16.35
N THR A 101 -1.89 10.96 17.19
CA THR A 101 -1.41 12.09 17.99
C THR A 101 -1.00 13.27 17.11
N VAL A 102 -0.20 13.01 16.07
CA VAL A 102 0.32 14.04 15.16
C VAL A 102 -0.82 14.71 14.37
N SER A 103 -1.75 13.93 13.82
CA SER A 103 -2.94 14.46 13.12
C SER A 103 -3.78 15.36 14.02
N SER A 104 -4.13 14.88 15.21
CA SER A 104 -4.92 15.65 16.18
C SER A 104 -4.21 16.91 16.64
N TYR A 105 -2.88 16.84 16.81
CA TYR A 105 -2.09 18.00 17.19
C TYR A 105 -2.02 19.04 16.09
N PHE A 106 -1.82 18.67 14.82
CA PHE A 106 -1.85 19.64 13.73
C PHE A 106 -3.23 20.28 13.56
N LEU A 107 -4.32 19.52 13.68
CA LEU A 107 -5.66 20.10 13.62
C LEU A 107 -5.95 21.02 14.83
N TYR A 108 -5.47 20.65 16.02
CA TYR A 108 -5.47 21.55 17.17
C TYR A 108 -4.75 22.86 16.83
N LEU A 109 -3.54 22.80 16.27
CA LEU A 109 -2.78 24.01 15.92
C LEU A 109 -3.49 24.87 14.88
N ILE A 110 -4.13 24.28 13.87
CA ILE A 110 -4.98 24.99 12.89
C ILE A 110 -6.13 25.70 13.61
N SER A 111 -6.83 24.98 14.48
CA SER A 111 -7.98 25.50 15.21
C SER A 111 -7.61 26.62 16.20
N ARG A 112 -6.47 26.51 16.87
CA ARG A 112 -6.00 27.46 17.90
C ARG A 112 -5.75 28.88 17.37
N ILE A 113 -5.64 29.05 16.05
CA ILE A 113 -5.46 30.36 15.42
C ILE A 113 -6.67 31.25 15.65
N LYS A 114 -7.90 30.69 15.68
CA LYS A 114 -9.15 31.46 15.71
C LYS A 114 -10.13 31.05 16.81
N SER A 115 -10.01 29.85 17.36
CA SER A 115 -10.86 29.35 18.45
C SER A 115 -10.16 29.42 19.81
N ASP A 116 -10.88 29.13 20.89
CA ASP A 116 -10.30 28.96 22.22
C ASP A 116 -9.61 27.59 22.37
N LYS A 117 -8.94 27.37 23.50
CA LYS A 117 -8.15 26.15 23.73
C LYS A 117 -9.02 24.89 23.79
N LEU A 118 -10.17 24.93 24.45
CA LEU A 118 -11.00 23.75 24.72
C LEU A 118 -11.70 23.25 23.46
N LEU A 119 -12.28 24.17 22.67
CA LEU A 119 -12.83 23.82 21.37
C LEU A 119 -11.75 23.27 20.44
N SER A 120 -10.55 23.86 20.41
CA SER A 120 -9.46 23.35 19.58
C SER A 120 -8.96 21.97 20.00
N VAL A 121 -8.93 21.67 21.31
CA VAL A 121 -8.60 20.32 21.79
C VAL A 121 -9.65 19.33 21.31
N THR A 122 -10.93 19.67 21.47
CA THR A 122 -12.04 18.78 21.10
C THR A 122 -12.07 18.53 19.59
N VAL A 123 -11.91 19.57 18.78
CA VAL A 123 -11.83 19.45 17.32
C VAL A 123 -10.63 18.59 16.90
N GLY A 124 -9.47 18.78 17.54
CA GLY A 124 -8.30 17.95 17.26
C GLY A 124 -8.53 16.47 17.56
N LEU A 125 -9.24 16.12 18.64
CA LEU A 125 -9.63 14.73 18.93
C LEU A 125 -10.51 14.12 17.84
N ILE A 126 -11.52 14.86 17.39
CA ILE A 126 -12.49 14.36 16.38
C ILE A 126 -11.82 14.17 15.02
N ALA A 127 -10.64 14.75 14.76
CA ALA A 127 -9.83 14.45 13.57
C ALA A 127 -9.60 12.95 13.39
N ILE A 128 -9.47 12.20 14.49
CA ILE A 128 -9.26 10.75 14.50
C ILE A 128 -10.49 10.03 15.03
N LEU A 129 -11.13 10.55 16.08
CA LEU A 129 -12.30 9.95 16.72
C LEU A 129 -13.58 10.28 15.96
N ASN A 130 -13.68 9.79 14.72
CA ASN A 130 -14.85 9.89 13.88
C ASN A 130 -15.06 8.61 13.05
N PRO A 131 -16.29 8.39 12.54
CA PRO A 131 -16.60 7.18 11.78
C PRO A 131 -15.71 7.02 10.52
N ALA A 132 -15.48 8.08 9.77
CA ALA A 132 -14.73 7.98 8.51
C ALA A 132 -13.28 7.48 8.72
N VAL A 133 -12.59 7.95 9.76
CA VAL A 133 -11.24 7.45 10.11
C VAL A 133 -11.29 6.04 10.70
N LEU A 134 -12.31 5.75 11.51
CA LEU A 134 -12.53 4.39 12.03
C LEU A 134 -12.61 3.36 10.90
N TYR A 135 -13.32 3.66 9.81
CA TYR A 135 -13.37 2.79 8.64
C TYR A 135 -11.98 2.48 8.08
N LYS A 136 -11.13 3.50 7.90
CA LYS A 136 -9.79 3.27 7.37
C LYS A 136 -8.96 2.37 8.30
N LEU A 137 -9.17 2.47 9.61
CA LEU A 137 -8.51 1.62 10.61
C LEU A 137 -9.00 0.18 10.53
N ILE A 138 -10.31 -0.01 10.34
CA ILE A 138 -10.91 -1.34 10.14
C ILE A 138 -10.32 -1.99 8.89
N SER A 139 -10.28 -1.26 7.78
CA SER A 139 -9.87 -1.81 6.48
C SER A 139 -8.37 -1.91 6.24
N GLY A 140 -7.51 -1.48 7.17
CA GLY A 140 -6.06 -1.70 7.03
C GLY A 140 -5.33 -0.79 6.05
N HIS A 141 -5.89 0.38 5.74
CA HIS A 141 -5.27 1.33 4.82
C HIS A 141 -4.08 2.07 5.48
N MET A 142 -2.98 1.37 5.75
CA MET A 142 -1.82 1.92 6.45
C MET A 142 -1.20 3.11 5.73
N GLY A 143 -1.13 3.07 4.39
CA GLY A 143 -0.68 4.21 3.58
C GLY A 143 -1.52 5.47 3.82
N PHE A 144 -2.85 5.32 4.00
CA PHE A 144 -3.74 6.41 4.37
C PHE A 144 -3.40 6.98 5.74
N PHE A 145 -3.17 6.14 6.76
CA PHE A 145 -2.82 6.60 8.12
C PHE A 145 -1.50 7.34 8.20
N ILE A 146 -0.54 7.01 7.33
CA ILE A 146 0.74 7.71 7.23
C ILE A 146 0.56 9.03 6.46
N ALA A 147 -0.18 9.03 5.35
CA ALA A 147 -0.39 10.22 4.53
C ALA A 147 -1.28 11.28 5.22
N TYR A 148 -2.27 10.86 6.01
CA TYR A 148 -3.22 11.75 6.68
C TYR A 148 -2.56 12.81 7.59
N PRO A 149 -1.69 12.48 8.57
CA PRO A 149 -1.00 13.48 9.39
C PRO A 149 -0.09 14.40 8.58
N ILE A 150 0.55 13.89 7.51
CA ILE A 150 1.39 14.72 6.61
C ILE A 150 0.51 15.75 5.90
N PHE A 151 -0.67 15.35 5.44
CA PHE A 151 -1.65 16.24 4.81
C PHE A 151 -2.20 17.30 5.78
N VAL A 152 -2.59 16.91 7.00
CA VAL A 152 -3.01 17.88 8.03
C VAL A 152 -1.85 18.84 8.39
N GLY A 153 -0.62 18.32 8.45
CA GLY A 153 0.60 19.11 8.62
C GLY A 153 0.84 20.11 7.47
N LEU A 154 0.60 19.69 6.22
CA LEU A 154 0.65 20.55 5.03
C LEU A 154 -0.37 21.69 5.12
N ILE A 155 -1.61 21.38 5.50
CA ILE A 155 -2.66 22.38 5.72
C ILE A 155 -2.23 23.37 6.80
N TYR A 156 -1.75 22.87 7.95
CA TYR A 156 -1.25 23.72 9.03
C TYR A 156 -0.13 24.64 8.55
N PHE A 157 0.85 24.06 7.85
CA PHE A 157 2.01 24.79 7.35
C PHE A 157 1.59 25.91 6.40
N LEU A 158 0.76 25.63 5.40
CA LEU A 158 0.26 26.61 4.43
C LEU A 158 -0.53 27.72 5.09
N THR A 159 -1.45 27.37 5.99
CA THR A 159 -2.36 28.35 6.60
C THR A 159 -1.72 29.20 7.70
N SER A 160 -0.62 28.73 8.32
CA SER A 160 -0.09 29.32 9.55
C SER A 160 1.37 29.76 9.51
N LYS A 161 2.19 29.12 8.68
CA LYS A 161 3.66 29.26 8.71
C LYS A 161 4.25 29.69 7.39
N PHE A 162 3.54 29.44 6.29
CA PHE A 162 4.03 29.69 4.94
C PHE A 162 4.32 31.16 4.70
N LYS A 163 5.47 31.41 4.08
CA LYS A 163 5.91 32.73 3.62
C LYS A 163 6.32 32.62 2.16
N LYS A 164 6.28 33.73 1.44
CA LYS A 164 6.76 33.81 0.05
C LYS A 164 8.29 33.83 0.00
N ASP A 165 8.93 32.74 0.44
CA ASP A 165 10.38 32.56 0.46
C ASP A 165 10.79 31.13 0.08
N LEU A 166 12.04 30.97 -0.39
CA LEU A 166 12.56 29.67 -0.83
C LEU A 166 12.39 28.59 0.24
N LYS A 167 12.68 28.90 1.51
CA LYS A 167 12.54 27.96 2.64
C LYS A 167 11.13 27.36 2.69
N SER A 168 10.10 28.18 2.55
CA SER A 168 8.73 27.70 2.67
C SER A 168 8.31 26.83 1.49
N TYR A 169 8.76 27.16 0.27
CA TYR A 169 8.51 26.35 -0.91
C TYR A 169 9.32 25.04 -0.91
N LEU A 170 10.54 25.01 -0.35
CA LEU A 170 11.27 23.75 -0.12
C LEU A 170 10.50 22.81 0.81
N ILE A 171 9.97 23.33 1.93
CA ILE A 171 9.13 22.55 2.85
C ILE A 171 7.85 22.08 2.15
N LEU A 172 7.22 22.93 1.33
CA LEU A 172 6.06 22.55 0.53
C LEU A 172 6.38 21.39 -0.41
N GLY A 173 7.50 21.45 -1.15
CA GLY A 173 7.95 20.36 -2.02
C GLY A 173 8.16 19.05 -1.28
N LEU A 174 8.81 19.08 -0.11
CA LEU A 174 8.99 17.89 0.73
C LEU A 174 7.66 17.32 1.23
N LEU A 175 6.73 18.17 1.70
CA LEU A 175 5.42 17.73 2.15
C LEU A 175 4.61 17.12 0.99
N LEU A 176 4.66 17.72 -0.20
CA LEU A 176 4.04 17.16 -1.40
C LEU A 176 4.68 15.83 -1.81
N ALA A 177 5.98 15.66 -1.61
CA ALA A 177 6.66 14.40 -1.89
C ALA A 177 6.19 13.28 -0.95
N PHE A 178 6.17 13.54 0.36
CA PHE A 178 5.91 12.52 1.39
C PHE A 178 4.43 12.26 1.65
N VAL A 179 3.53 13.20 1.36
CA VAL A 179 2.08 12.94 1.44
C VAL A 179 1.65 11.87 0.44
N GLY A 180 2.48 11.68 -0.59
CA GLY A 180 2.28 10.73 -1.67
C GLY A 180 2.23 9.28 -1.26
N VAL A 181 2.58 8.88 -0.03
CA VAL A 181 2.53 7.48 0.46
C VAL A 181 1.22 6.76 0.12
N GLN A 182 0.14 7.53 -0.05
CA GLN A 182 -1.14 7.07 -0.61
C GLN A 182 -1.54 7.97 -1.80
N ILE A 183 -1.85 7.39 -2.96
CA ILE A 183 -1.92 8.14 -4.24
C ILE A 183 -2.99 9.21 -4.23
N GLN A 184 -4.12 8.94 -3.59
CA GLN A 184 -5.24 9.86 -3.48
C GLN A 184 -4.82 11.16 -2.79
N PHE A 185 -3.84 11.11 -1.89
CA PHE A 185 -3.34 12.30 -1.22
C PHE A 185 -2.49 13.21 -2.10
N PHE A 186 -1.88 12.71 -3.19
CA PHE A 186 -1.29 13.62 -4.19
C PHE A 186 -2.36 14.54 -4.76
N ALA A 187 -3.50 13.96 -5.14
CA ALA A 187 -4.62 14.72 -5.68
C ALA A 187 -5.21 15.69 -4.63
N PHE A 188 -5.41 15.22 -3.40
CA PHE A 188 -5.93 16.08 -2.32
C PHE A 188 -4.98 17.22 -1.97
N ALA A 189 -3.68 16.95 -1.89
CA ALA A 189 -2.65 17.95 -1.63
C ALA A 189 -2.54 18.97 -2.76
N LEU A 190 -2.53 18.52 -4.01
CA LEU A 190 -2.48 19.41 -5.17
C LEU A 190 -3.73 20.31 -5.23
N LEU A 191 -4.93 19.73 -5.06
CA LEU A 191 -6.18 20.49 -5.00
C LEU A 191 -6.13 21.54 -3.89
N PHE A 192 -5.69 21.17 -2.69
CA PHE A 192 -5.55 22.08 -1.56
C PHE A 192 -4.60 23.24 -1.88
N VAL A 193 -3.41 22.94 -2.41
CA VAL A 193 -2.37 23.93 -2.77
C VAL A 193 -2.87 24.90 -3.83
N ILE A 194 -3.54 24.39 -4.87
CA ILE A 194 -4.11 25.22 -5.95
C ILE A 194 -5.15 26.19 -5.37
N VAL A 195 -6.16 25.68 -4.65
CA VAL A 195 -7.21 26.54 -4.08
C VAL A 195 -6.62 27.54 -3.07
N PHE A 196 -5.64 27.11 -2.27
CA PHE A 196 -4.94 27.99 -1.33
C PHE A 196 -4.29 29.17 -2.05
N PHE A 197 -3.50 28.94 -3.11
CA PHE A 197 -2.84 30.03 -3.83
C PHE A 197 -3.77 30.84 -4.74
N LEU A 198 -4.89 30.27 -5.20
CA LEU A 198 -5.95 31.04 -5.87
C LEU A 198 -6.56 32.09 -4.94
N ILE A 199 -6.72 31.77 -3.65
CA ILE A 199 -7.24 32.69 -2.63
C ILE A 199 -6.12 33.60 -2.09
N ARG A 200 -4.90 33.07 -1.90
CA ARG A 200 -3.73 33.76 -1.34
C ARG A 200 -2.69 34.08 -2.41
N LYS A 201 -3.11 34.79 -3.45
CA LYS A 201 -2.25 35.21 -4.57
C LYS A 201 -1.04 36.02 -4.10
N ASP A 202 -1.16 36.73 -2.98
CA ASP A 202 -0.08 37.48 -2.33
C ASP A 202 1.12 36.59 -1.96
N LEU A 203 0.87 35.33 -1.60
CA LEU A 203 1.90 34.38 -1.21
C LEU A 203 2.47 33.57 -2.39
N TYR A 204 1.85 33.62 -3.56
CA TYR A 204 2.24 32.83 -4.72
C TYR A 204 3.50 33.37 -5.40
N SER A 205 4.36 32.46 -5.87
CA SER A 205 5.55 32.75 -6.66
C SER A 205 5.81 31.61 -7.63
N LEU A 206 5.65 31.85 -8.94
CA LEU A 206 5.89 30.84 -9.97
C LEU A 206 7.30 30.23 -9.86
N LYS A 207 8.34 31.07 -9.69
CA LYS A 207 9.73 30.64 -9.53
C LYS A 207 9.90 29.61 -8.41
N TYR A 208 9.33 29.87 -7.23
CA TYR A 208 9.46 28.96 -6.10
C TYR A 208 8.49 27.77 -6.16
N SER A 209 7.32 27.92 -6.81
CA SER A 209 6.41 26.81 -7.08
C SER A 209 7.07 25.74 -7.95
N ILE A 210 7.82 26.13 -8.97
CA ILE A 210 8.60 25.20 -9.82
C ILE A 210 9.56 24.37 -8.96
N VAL A 211 10.25 25.00 -7.99
CA VAL A 211 11.14 24.27 -7.05
C VAL A 211 10.36 23.24 -6.23
N SER A 212 9.16 23.58 -5.75
CA SER A 212 8.33 22.63 -4.97
C SER A 212 7.93 21.42 -5.79
N VAL A 213 7.51 21.64 -7.05
CA VAL A 213 7.10 20.59 -7.98
C VAL A 213 8.29 19.70 -8.34
N ILE A 214 9.44 20.29 -8.69
CA ILE A 214 10.65 19.53 -9.02
C ILE A 214 11.06 18.64 -7.84
N ILE A 215 11.09 19.17 -6.61
CA ILE A 215 11.44 18.35 -5.43
C ILE A 215 10.46 17.19 -5.25
N ALA A 216 9.15 17.45 -5.37
CA ALA A 216 8.14 16.41 -5.23
C ALA A 216 8.31 15.30 -6.27
N LEU A 217 8.62 15.66 -7.53
CA LEU A 217 8.89 14.73 -8.62
C LEU A 217 10.19 13.96 -8.42
N LEU A 218 11.30 14.63 -8.10
CA LEU A 218 12.60 13.98 -7.94
C LEU A 218 12.60 12.97 -6.80
N ILE A 219 11.91 13.26 -5.68
CA ILE A 219 11.79 12.32 -4.55
C ILE A 219 10.91 11.11 -4.89
N ASN A 220 9.95 11.26 -5.80
CA ASN A 220 9.08 10.19 -6.29
C ASN A 220 9.57 9.54 -7.59
N LEU A 221 10.73 9.95 -8.10
CA LEU A 221 11.30 9.44 -9.33
C LEU A 221 11.49 7.91 -9.36
N PRO A 222 11.80 7.19 -8.25
CA PRO A 222 12.05 5.75 -8.32
C PRO A 222 10.89 4.94 -8.88
N TRP A 223 9.67 5.17 -8.39
CA TRP A 223 8.51 4.45 -8.93
C TRP A 223 8.02 5.06 -10.24
N LEU A 224 8.21 6.37 -10.45
CA LEU A 224 7.88 7.04 -11.72
C LEU A 224 8.77 6.56 -12.87
N SER A 225 10.01 6.17 -12.62
CA SER A 225 10.94 5.76 -13.68
C SER A 225 10.42 4.56 -14.46
N ASN A 226 9.74 3.61 -13.80
CA ASN A 226 9.14 2.46 -14.48
C ASN A 226 8.08 2.85 -15.51
N PHE A 227 7.36 3.96 -15.29
CA PHE A 227 6.44 4.49 -16.29
C PHE A 227 7.16 5.28 -17.38
N ILE A 228 8.20 6.04 -17.02
CA ILE A 228 8.99 6.85 -17.95
C ILE A 228 9.71 5.96 -18.98
N VAL A 229 10.23 4.81 -18.54
CA VAL A 229 10.99 3.87 -19.39
C VAL A 229 10.12 2.82 -20.07
N GLY A 230 8.80 2.89 -19.91
CA GLY A 230 7.86 1.96 -20.55
C GLY A 230 7.71 0.60 -19.86
N ALA A 231 8.44 0.34 -18.77
CA ALA A 231 8.30 -0.90 -17.99
C ALA A 231 6.90 -1.08 -17.39
N ASN A 232 6.14 -0.01 -17.19
CA ASN A 232 4.74 -0.11 -16.79
C ASN A 232 3.88 0.93 -17.51
N LYS A 233 2.62 0.57 -17.80
CA LYS A 233 1.67 1.45 -18.48
C LYS A 233 0.76 2.12 -17.46
N VAL A 234 0.44 3.40 -17.62
CA VAL A 234 -0.50 4.09 -16.71
C VAL A 234 -1.88 3.41 -16.70
N SER A 235 -2.29 2.81 -17.82
CA SER A 235 -3.56 2.05 -17.93
C SER A 235 -3.57 0.75 -17.11
N SER A 236 -2.41 0.16 -16.78
CA SER A 236 -2.37 -1.03 -15.90
C SER A 236 -2.85 -0.67 -14.49
N PHE A 237 -2.63 0.57 -14.06
CA PHE A 237 -3.07 1.11 -12.78
C PHE A 237 -4.59 1.31 -12.72
N SER A 238 -5.23 1.61 -13.87
CA SER A 238 -6.69 1.75 -13.97
C SER A 238 -7.41 0.44 -14.26
N GLY A 239 -6.79 -0.49 -15.00
CA GLY A 239 -7.43 -1.73 -15.47
C GLY A 239 -7.91 -2.67 -14.35
N GLN A 240 -7.05 -2.98 -13.38
CA GLN A 240 -7.43 -3.77 -12.19
C GLN A 240 -8.50 -3.08 -11.32
N ALA A 241 -8.68 -1.77 -11.47
CA ALA A 241 -9.62 -0.98 -10.68
C ALA A 241 -11.05 -0.94 -11.23
N THR A 242 -11.24 -1.34 -12.49
CA THR A 242 -12.52 -1.26 -13.21
C THR A 242 -13.42 -2.47 -13.00
N SER A 243 -13.04 -3.42 -12.14
CA SER A 243 -13.86 -4.62 -11.90
C SER A 243 -15.21 -4.24 -11.30
N VAL A 244 -16.26 -4.93 -11.76
CA VAL A 244 -17.68 -4.71 -11.49
C VAL A 244 -18.02 -4.65 -9.98
N ALA A 245 -17.15 -5.19 -9.12
CA ALA A 245 -17.29 -5.19 -7.66
C ALA A 245 -17.26 -3.80 -6.99
N PHE A 246 -16.76 -2.75 -7.66
CA PHE A 246 -16.54 -1.43 -7.05
C PHE A 246 -17.60 -0.35 -7.36
N ASP A 247 -18.62 -0.61 -8.18
CA ASP A 247 -19.62 0.42 -8.53
C ASP A 247 -20.37 0.97 -7.30
N GLY A 248 -20.62 0.11 -6.30
CA GLY A 248 -21.17 0.51 -5.00
C GLY A 248 -20.21 1.30 -4.09
N ALA A 249 -18.91 1.29 -4.36
CA ALA A 249 -17.89 2.07 -3.65
C ALA A 249 -17.61 3.43 -4.33
N MET A 250 -17.97 3.57 -5.61
CA MET A 250 -17.75 4.76 -6.44
C MET A 250 -18.79 5.87 -6.22
N ARG A 251 -19.96 5.57 -5.63
CA ARG A 251 -21.06 6.52 -5.44
C ARG A 251 -21.65 6.46 -4.04
N ALA A 252 -21.67 7.58 -3.34
CA ALA A 252 -22.40 7.74 -2.09
C ALA A 252 -23.70 8.53 -2.28
N LYS A 253 -24.79 8.07 -1.64
CA LYS A 253 -26.00 8.88 -1.47
C LYS A 253 -25.69 10.04 -0.51
N LEU A 254 -26.22 11.24 -0.77
CA LEU A 254 -26.04 12.41 0.11
C LEU A 254 -26.45 12.12 1.56
N LEU A 255 -27.51 11.33 1.76
CA LEU A 255 -27.94 10.90 3.10
C LEU A 255 -26.84 10.09 3.82
N ASN A 256 -26.16 9.19 3.12
CA ASN A 256 -25.08 8.39 3.69
C ASN A 256 -23.87 9.26 4.05
N ILE A 257 -23.57 10.27 3.24
CA ILE A 257 -22.52 11.24 3.56
C ILE A 257 -22.91 12.06 4.79
N ALA A 258 -24.16 12.54 4.85
CA ALA A 258 -24.66 13.35 5.96
C ALA A 258 -24.59 12.64 7.31
N VAL A 259 -24.84 11.32 7.35
CA VAL A 259 -24.70 10.52 8.58
C VAL A 259 -23.28 9.96 8.79
N LEU A 260 -22.30 10.41 8.00
CA LEU A 260 -20.91 9.96 8.03
C LEU A 260 -20.71 8.45 7.78
N ALA A 261 -21.64 7.81 7.07
CA ALA A 261 -21.54 6.42 6.64
C ALA A 261 -20.83 6.28 5.27
N PHE A 262 -21.00 7.28 4.40
CA PHE A 262 -20.47 7.38 3.04
C PHE A 262 -20.96 6.29 2.08
N SER A 263 -20.54 5.03 2.21
CA SER A 263 -20.99 3.94 1.34
C SER A 263 -21.26 2.65 2.11
N ASP A 264 -22.05 1.75 1.53
CA ASP A 264 -22.26 0.42 2.12
C ASP A 264 -20.96 -0.41 2.19
N ALA A 265 -20.01 -0.12 1.27
CA ALA A 265 -18.69 -0.71 1.23
C ALA A 265 -17.83 -0.31 2.44
N THR A 266 -18.08 0.83 3.09
CA THR A 266 -17.31 1.21 4.29
C THR A 266 -17.58 0.31 5.50
N THR A 267 -18.62 -0.53 5.45
CA THR A 267 -19.01 -1.47 6.52
C THR A 267 -19.32 -0.83 7.87
N ILE A 268 -19.29 0.49 7.96
CA ILE A 268 -19.36 1.21 9.22
C ILE A 268 -20.74 1.07 9.90
N LYS A 269 -21.76 0.76 9.11
CA LYS A 269 -23.12 0.43 9.54
C LYS A 269 -23.22 -0.77 10.48
N TYR A 270 -22.15 -1.54 10.62
CA TYR A 270 -22.03 -2.69 11.50
C TYR A 270 -21.47 -2.33 12.89
N TYR A 271 -20.87 -1.14 13.03
CA TYR A 271 -20.24 -0.69 14.28
C TYR A 271 -21.13 0.27 15.07
N PHE A 272 -22.04 0.96 14.37
CA PHE A 272 -22.96 1.94 14.95
C PHE A 272 -24.43 1.56 14.72
N SER A 273 -25.25 1.91 15.71
CA SER A 273 -26.70 1.83 15.71
C SER A 273 -27.32 2.94 14.86
N LYS A 274 -28.61 2.78 14.50
CA LYS A 274 -29.37 3.82 13.78
C LYS A 274 -29.43 5.14 14.55
N ILE A 275 -29.47 5.07 15.89
CA ILE A 275 -29.51 6.25 16.76
C ILE A 275 -28.16 6.99 16.71
N GLU A 276 -27.05 6.26 16.78
CA GLU A 276 -25.71 6.86 16.63
C GLU A 276 -25.53 7.51 15.25
N PHE A 277 -26.02 6.89 14.17
CA PHE A 277 -26.00 7.53 12.85
C PHE A 277 -26.88 8.78 12.76
N ALA A 278 -28.07 8.76 13.35
CA ALA A 278 -28.92 9.95 13.41
C ALA A 278 -28.22 11.08 14.19
N TYR A 279 -27.54 10.73 15.29
CA TYR A 279 -26.70 11.64 16.05
C TYR A 279 -25.57 12.21 15.19
N PHE A 280 -24.82 11.38 14.46
CA PHE A 280 -23.79 11.85 13.53
C PHE A 280 -24.35 12.73 12.42
N GLY A 281 -25.57 12.46 11.95
CA GLY A 281 -26.29 13.33 11.00
C GLY A 281 -26.44 14.78 11.50
N LEU A 282 -26.61 14.97 12.81
CA LEU A 282 -26.68 16.30 13.40
C LEU A 282 -25.36 17.07 13.30
N PHE A 283 -24.21 16.38 13.20
CA PHE A 283 -22.91 17.00 12.98
C PHE A 283 -22.89 17.75 11.65
N THR A 284 -23.25 17.06 10.56
CA THR A 284 -23.25 17.64 9.22
C THR A 284 -24.36 18.69 9.06
N LEU A 285 -25.54 18.48 9.63
CA LEU A 285 -26.60 19.50 9.63
C LEU A 285 -26.21 20.75 10.42
N GLY A 286 -25.61 20.58 11.60
CA GLY A 286 -25.10 21.68 12.42
C GLY A 286 -24.02 22.49 11.70
N LEU A 287 -23.12 21.82 10.97
CA LEU A 287 -22.14 22.46 10.10
C LEU A 287 -22.79 23.30 9.01
N ILE A 288 -23.76 22.73 8.28
CA ILE A 288 -24.50 23.46 7.23
C ILE A 288 -25.13 24.73 7.83
N GLY A 289 -25.74 24.62 9.01
CA GLY A 289 -26.25 25.78 9.74
C GLY A 289 -25.19 26.84 10.03
N ILE A 290 -24.00 26.43 10.49
CA ILE A 290 -22.86 27.34 10.74
C ILE A 290 -22.41 28.04 9.44
N ILE A 291 -22.32 27.29 8.34
CA ILE A 291 -21.93 27.82 7.02
C ILE A 291 -22.96 28.85 6.54
N VAL A 292 -24.25 28.51 6.59
CA VAL A 292 -25.35 29.42 6.20
C VAL A 292 -25.29 30.70 7.02
N ILE A 293 -25.13 30.61 8.34
CA ILE A 293 -24.99 31.77 9.22
C ILE A 293 -23.75 32.61 8.85
N ALA A 294 -22.63 31.99 8.52
CA ALA A 294 -21.41 32.69 8.12
C ALA A 294 -21.58 33.44 6.79
N ILE A 295 -22.28 32.82 5.82
CA ILE A 295 -22.67 33.43 4.54
C ILE A 295 -23.60 34.63 4.78
N LEU A 296 -24.69 34.42 5.52
CA LEU A 296 -25.68 35.47 5.84
C LEU A 296 -25.04 36.66 6.56
N ARG A 297 -24.03 36.43 7.39
CA ARG A 297 -23.31 37.50 8.11
C ARG A 297 -22.19 38.15 7.30
N LYS A 298 -21.98 37.77 6.02
CA LYS A 298 -20.89 38.23 5.14
C LYS A 298 -19.50 38.07 5.76
N LYS A 299 -19.29 37.05 6.59
CA LYS A 299 -18.03 36.78 7.31
C LYS A 299 -17.24 35.61 6.71
N LEU A 300 -17.35 35.42 5.40
CA LEU A 300 -16.76 34.28 4.68
C LEU A 300 -15.23 34.24 4.73
N GLY A 301 -14.52 35.37 4.73
CA GLY A 301 -13.06 35.48 4.97
C GLY A 301 -12.24 34.22 4.69
N ASN A 302 -11.58 33.67 5.73
CA ASN A 302 -10.84 32.41 5.64
C ASN A 302 -11.73 31.15 5.63
N ILE A 303 -13.02 31.26 5.95
CA ILE A 303 -14.00 30.16 5.87
C ILE A 303 -14.23 29.77 4.41
N LEU A 304 -14.10 30.70 3.47
CA LEU A 304 -14.29 30.46 2.03
C LEU A 304 -13.36 29.37 1.50
N LEU A 305 -12.07 29.38 1.89
CA LEU A 305 -11.10 28.34 1.51
C LEU A 305 -11.61 26.96 1.90
N TRP A 306 -11.98 26.80 3.17
CA TRP A 306 -12.44 25.53 3.72
C TRP A 306 -13.76 25.08 3.09
N PHE A 307 -14.68 26.02 2.86
CA PHE A 307 -15.97 25.75 2.25
C PHE A 307 -15.85 25.28 0.80
N ILE A 308 -15.02 25.94 -0.03
CA ILE A 308 -14.80 25.53 -1.43
C ILE A 308 -14.25 24.10 -1.48
N LEU A 309 -13.24 23.80 -0.65
CA LEU A 309 -12.64 22.46 -0.60
C LEU A 309 -13.62 21.41 -0.11
N TRP A 310 -14.38 21.71 0.94
CA TRP A 310 -15.45 20.84 1.44
C TRP A 310 -16.48 20.56 0.35
N ALA A 311 -16.96 21.59 -0.36
CA ALA A 311 -17.97 21.45 -1.41
C ALA A 311 -17.47 20.61 -2.59
N ILE A 312 -16.23 20.83 -3.05
CA ILE A 312 -15.62 20.03 -4.12
C ILE A 312 -15.55 18.56 -3.71
N LEU A 313 -15.03 18.26 -2.51
CA LEU A 313 -14.88 16.89 -2.02
C LEU A 313 -16.23 16.20 -1.75
N LEU A 314 -17.24 16.96 -1.30
CA LEU A 314 -18.60 16.47 -1.12
C LEU A 314 -19.20 16.04 -2.45
N ILE A 315 -19.06 16.87 -3.49
CA ILE A 315 -19.51 16.54 -4.86
C ILE A 315 -18.72 15.35 -5.42
N SER A 316 -17.41 15.28 -5.17
CA SER A 316 -16.61 14.11 -5.55
C SER A 316 -17.13 12.83 -4.93
N SER A 317 -17.58 12.90 -3.68
CA SER A 317 -18.09 11.75 -2.93
C SER A 317 -19.41 11.20 -3.50
N THR A 318 -20.18 11.99 -4.25
CA THR A 318 -21.40 11.48 -4.92
C THR A 318 -21.11 10.74 -6.22
N GLY A 319 -19.83 10.64 -6.62
CA GLY A 319 -19.42 10.05 -7.89
C GLY A 319 -19.66 10.95 -9.10
N PHE A 320 -19.94 12.24 -8.89
CA PHE A 320 -20.22 13.20 -9.97
C PHE A 320 -19.10 13.21 -11.03
N PHE A 321 -17.84 13.22 -10.64
CA PHE A 321 -16.72 13.25 -11.60
C PHE A 321 -16.59 11.99 -12.45
N HIS A 322 -17.08 10.83 -11.99
CA HIS A 322 -17.12 9.61 -12.80
C HIS A 322 -18.16 9.68 -13.93
N SER A 323 -19.12 10.59 -13.83
CA SER A 323 -20.09 10.83 -14.90
C SER A 323 -19.54 11.70 -16.04
N ILE A 324 -18.36 12.30 -15.87
CA ILE A 324 -17.72 13.18 -16.85
C ILE A 324 -16.84 12.33 -17.78
N THR A 325 -17.23 12.20 -19.05
CA THR A 325 -16.57 11.35 -20.06
C THR A 325 -15.36 11.99 -20.76
N PHE A 326 -14.73 13.00 -20.15
CA PHE A 326 -13.59 13.70 -20.75
C PHE A 326 -12.28 12.90 -20.55
N ALA A 327 -11.52 12.68 -21.63
CA ALA A 327 -10.41 11.71 -21.66
C ALA A 327 -9.32 11.88 -20.57
N PRO A 328 -8.86 13.10 -20.24
CA PRO A 328 -8.00 13.31 -19.08
C PRO A 328 -8.65 12.88 -17.76
N PHE A 329 -9.94 13.19 -17.56
CA PHE A 329 -10.65 12.81 -16.34
C PHE A 329 -10.88 11.30 -16.26
N SER A 330 -11.22 10.61 -17.35
CA SER A 330 -11.42 9.16 -17.33
C SER A 330 -10.14 8.39 -17.00
N THR A 331 -8.97 8.93 -17.36
CA THR A 331 -7.66 8.34 -17.02
C THR A 331 -7.35 8.45 -15.52
N PHE A 332 -7.70 9.57 -14.89
CA PHE A 332 -7.44 9.81 -13.46
C PHE A 332 -8.61 9.46 -12.54
N ALA A 333 -9.83 9.28 -13.05
CA ALA A 333 -11.02 8.95 -12.28
C ALA A 333 -10.84 7.71 -11.39
N PRO A 334 -10.15 6.63 -11.83
CA PRO A 334 -9.88 5.47 -10.98
C PRO A 334 -9.13 5.80 -9.68
N ILE A 335 -8.35 6.88 -9.63
CA ILE A 335 -7.71 7.35 -8.39
C ILE A 335 -8.77 7.69 -7.33
N PHE A 336 -9.93 8.20 -7.76
CA PHE A 336 -11.05 8.58 -6.90
C PHE A 336 -12.12 7.50 -6.76
N ARG A 337 -11.84 6.25 -7.16
CA ARG A 337 -12.81 5.14 -7.23
C ARG A 337 -13.48 4.78 -5.90
N GLU A 338 -12.89 5.13 -4.76
CA GLU A 338 -13.44 4.77 -3.45
C GLU A 338 -13.78 6.04 -2.67
N VAL A 339 -15.09 6.30 -2.54
CA VAL A 339 -15.59 7.43 -1.75
C VAL A 339 -15.13 7.35 -0.29
N GLY A 340 -14.85 6.14 0.20
CA GLY A 340 -14.28 5.90 1.53
C GLY A 340 -12.95 6.63 1.77
N HIS A 341 -12.14 6.91 0.74
CA HIS A 341 -10.91 7.71 0.90
C HIS A 341 -11.18 9.21 1.03
N LEU A 342 -12.28 9.72 0.48
CA LEU A 342 -12.67 11.12 0.59
C LEU A 342 -13.24 11.44 1.98
N ALA A 343 -13.87 10.44 2.60
CA ALA A 343 -14.65 10.60 3.82
C ALA A 343 -13.89 11.29 4.98
N PRO A 344 -12.68 10.85 5.38
CA PRO A 344 -11.95 11.52 6.46
C PRO A 344 -11.51 12.94 6.12
N ILE A 345 -11.32 13.22 4.83
CA ILE A 345 -10.90 14.54 4.34
C ILE A 345 -12.08 15.50 4.35
N VAL A 346 -13.28 15.05 3.99
CA VAL A 346 -14.53 15.83 4.14
C VAL A 346 -14.69 16.23 5.61
N VAL A 347 -14.66 15.26 6.54
CA VAL A 347 -14.78 15.53 7.99
C VAL A 347 -13.69 16.49 8.49
N LEU A 348 -12.45 16.36 8.02
CA LEU A 348 -11.36 17.29 8.36
C LEU A 348 -11.68 18.75 7.98
N PHE A 349 -12.26 18.97 6.80
CA PHE A 349 -12.65 20.31 6.37
C PHE A 349 -13.88 20.82 7.13
N GLU A 350 -14.83 19.96 7.48
CA GLU A 350 -15.96 20.29 8.34
C GLU A 350 -15.47 20.81 9.70
N LEU A 351 -14.58 20.06 10.34
CA LEU A 351 -13.93 20.42 11.59
C LEU A 351 -13.17 21.75 11.48
N SER A 352 -12.48 21.98 10.36
CA SER A 352 -11.76 23.23 10.09
C SER A 352 -12.70 24.43 9.97
N ILE A 353 -13.89 24.26 9.39
CA ILE A 353 -14.93 25.30 9.33
C ILE A 353 -15.45 25.62 10.74
N ILE A 354 -15.82 24.59 11.52
CA ILE A 354 -16.30 24.77 12.91
C ILE A 354 -15.27 25.55 13.73
N ALA A 355 -14.01 25.15 13.65
CA ALA A 355 -12.89 25.81 14.33
C ALA A 355 -12.67 27.27 13.91
N ASN A 356 -13.10 27.66 12.71
CA ASN A 356 -12.90 29.02 12.18
C ASN A 356 -14.16 29.89 12.25
N ALA A 357 -15.32 29.34 12.64
CA ALA A 357 -16.60 30.05 12.69
C ALA A 357 -16.68 31.16 13.77
N LYS A 358 -15.70 31.27 14.67
CA LYS A 358 -15.64 32.26 15.77
C LYS A 358 -16.96 32.33 16.57
N ILE A 359 -17.41 31.18 17.06
CA ILE A 359 -18.62 31.06 17.87
C ILE A 359 -18.39 31.75 19.22
N LYS A 360 -19.02 32.92 19.42
CA LYS A 360 -18.93 33.70 20.67
C LYS A 360 -20.15 33.57 21.58
N ASN A 361 -21.29 33.16 21.04
CA ASN A 361 -22.52 33.04 21.83
C ASN A 361 -22.42 31.81 22.73
N LYS A 362 -22.38 32.01 24.06
CA LYS A 362 -22.29 30.95 25.06
C LYS A 362 -23.41 29.90 24.91
N TYR A 363 -24.62 30.32 24.50
CA TYR A 363 -25.77 29.44 24.32
C TYR A 363 -25.64 28.52 23.11
N PHE A 364 -24.76 28.83 22.15
CA PHE A 364 -24.45 27.94 21.03
C PHE A 364 -23.12 27.20 21.27
N TYR A 365 -22.16 27.88 21.91
CA TYR A 365 -20.83 27.35 22.18
C TYR A 365 -20.86 26.11 23.08
N TYR A 366 -21.50 26.17 24.25
CA TYR A 366 -21.48 25.06 25.20
C TYR A 366 -22.25 23.83 24.70
N PRO A 367 -23.45 23.96 24.08
CA PRO A 367 -24.13 22.82 23.49
C PRO A 367 -23.32 22.18 22.34
N LEU A 368 -22.71 22.99 21.48
CA LEU A 368 -21.83 22.47 20.43
C LEU A 368 -20.64 21.72 21.04
N LEU A 369 -19.97 22.29 22.04
CA LEU A 369 -18.83 21.66 22.69
C LEU A 369 -19.24 20.33 23.36
N LEU A 370 -20.37 20.31 24.08
CA LEU A 370 -20.90 19.09 24.69
C LEU A 370 -21.21 18.03 23.63
N TYR A 371 -21.86 18.42 22.54
CA TYR A 371 -22.12 17.55 21.39
C TYR A 371 -20.82 16.95 20.84
N LEU A 372 -19.80 17.77 20.62
CA LEU A 372 -18.50 17.32 20.10
C LEU A 372 -17.78 16.38 21.08
N ILE A 373 -17.87 16.63 22.39
CA ILE A 373 -17.32 15.73 23.41
C ILE A 373 -18.05 14.38 23.38
N ILE A 374 -19.39 14.37 23.38
CA ILE A 374 -20.17 13.13 23.29
C ILE A 374 -19.84 12.38 21.99
N PHE A 375 -19.70 13.09 20.87
CA PHE A 375 -19.29 12.52 19.60
C PHE A 375 -17.94 11.81 19.70
N ALA A 376 -16.93 12.47 20.28
CA ALA A 376 -15.61 11.90 20.49
C ALA A 376 -15.64 10.69 21.44
N VAL A 377 -16.47 10.73 22.49
CA VAL A 377 -16.63 9.62 23.45
C VAL A 377 -17.27 8.41 22.79
N ILE A 378 -18.35 8.57 22.02
CA ILE A 378 -19.02 7.45 21.31
C ILE A 378 -18.03 6.78 20.35
N ASN A 379 -17.29 7.57 19.57
CA ASN A 379 -16.31 7.06 18.61
C ASN A 379 -15.10 6.45 19.31
N GLY A 380 -14.57 7.07 20.37
CA GLY A 380 -13.46 6.55 21.15
C GLY A 380 -13.81 5.24 21.86
N TYR A 381 -15.00 5.14 22.43
CA TYR A 381 -15.52 3.89 23.00
C TYR A 381 -15.66 2.80 21.93
N THR A 382 -16.21 3.14 20.77
CA THR A 382 -16.35 2.21 19.64
C THR A 382 -14.99 1.71 19.17
N ILE A 383 -14.02 2.62 18.97
CA ILE A 383 -12.63 2.26 18.66
C ILE A 383 -12.07 1.35 19.75
N ALA A 384 -12.19 1.68 21.03
CA ALA A 384 -11.56 0.92 22.11
C ALA A 384 -12.17 -0.48 22.34
N THR A 385 -13.43 -0.69 21.94
CA THR A 385 -14.18 -1.91 22.33
C THR A 385 -14.68 -2.76 21.17
N LYS A 386 -14.88 -2.19 19.97
CA LYS A 386 -15.58 -2.89 18.88
C LYS A 386 -14.69 -3.26 17.69
N LEU A 387 -13.47 -2.72 17.55
CA LEU A 387 -12.59 -3.07 16.43
C LEU A 387 -12.16 -4.54 16.51
N PRO A 388 -11.99 -5.21 15.35
CA PRO A 388 -11.39 -6.53 15.30
C PRO A 388 -10.00 -6.53 15.94
N LYS A 389 -9.77 -7.51 16.80
CA LYS A 389 -8.49 -7.74 17.48
C LYS A 389 -7.87 -8.97 16.86
N LEU A 390 -6.56 -8.88 16.61
CA LEU A 390 -5.77 -10.05 16.27
C LEU A 390 -4.72 -10.25 17.35
N ASP A 391 -4.53 -11.50 17.79
CA ASP A 391 -3.40 -11.87 18.60
C ASP A 391 -2.24 -12.32 17.69
N TYR A 392 -1.29 -11.42 17.45
CA TYR A 392 -0.11 -11.71 16.63
C TYR A 392 0.81 -12.74 17.28
N GLU A 393 0.74 -12.91 18.60
CA GLU A 393 1.49 -13.94 19.32
C GLU A 393 0.97 -15.33 18.93
N PHE A 394 -0.35 -15.50 18.93
CA PHE A 394 -1.00 -16.73 18.45
C PHE A 394 -0.71 -16.99 16.97
N ALA A 395 -0.78 -15.96 16.12
CA ALA A 395 -0.42 -16.10 14.70
C ALA A 395 1.04 -16.56 14.55
N ARG A 396 1.96 -15.94 15.28
CA ARG A 396 3.38 -16.29 15.25
C ARG A 396 3.63 -17.75 15.65
N GLU A 397 2.97 -18.21 16.72
CA GLU A 397 3.04 -19.61 17.16
C GLU A 397 2.58 -20.57 16.05
N LYS A 398 1.44 -20.27 15.42
CA LYS A 398 0.88 -21.09 14.34
C LYS A 398 1.72 -21.12 13.07
N PHE A 399 2.38 -20.01 12.74
CA PHE A 399 3.22 -19.93 11.54
C PHE A 399 4.69 -20.24 11.79
N GLN A 400 5.09 -20.63 13.01
CA GLN A 400 6.51 -20.78 13.37
C GLN A 400 7.20 -21.88 12.56
N SER A 401 6.55 -23.03 12.35
CA SER A 401 7.11 -24.15 11.56
C SER A 401 7.37 -23.73 10.11
N PHE A 402 6.41 -23.05 9.48
CA PHE A 402 6.55 -22.49 8.14
C PHE A 402 7.68 -21.45 8.10
N SER A 403 7.76 -20.58 9.11
CA SER A 403 8.81 -19.57 9.20
C SER A 403 10.19 -20.18 9.23
N THR A 404 10.39 -21.20 10.06
CA THR A 404 11.65 -21.92 10.13
C THR A 404 11.96 -22.65 8.82
N PHE A 405 10.96 -23.25 8.18
CA PHE A 405 11.12 -23.90 6.89
C PHE A 405 11.57 -22.93 5.81
N TRP A 406 10.85 -21.82 5.61
CA TRP A 406 11.18 -20.89 4.53
C TRP A 406 12.47 -20.10 4.78
N GLU A 407 12.84 -19.83 6.04
CA GLU A 407 14.11 -19.17 6.35
C GLU A 407 15.32 -20.07 6.01
N SER A 408 15.10 -21.38 5.94
CA SER A 408 16.11 -22.36 5.53
C SER A 408 16.16 -22.61 4.02
N ASP A 409 15.08 -22.31 3.30
CA ASP A 409 15.01 -22.55 1.85
C ASP A 409 15.56 -21.35 1.06
N THR A 410 16.72 -21.55 0.45
CA THR A 410 17.37 -20.55 -0.41
C THR A 410 17.04 -20.73 -1.90
N SER A 411 16.11 -21.63 -2.24
CA SER A 411 15.72 -21.88 -3.62
C SER A 411 14.87 -20.75 -4.19
N THR A 412 14.77 -20.71 -5.51
CA THR A 412 13.98 -19.69 -6.23
C THR A 412 12.58 -20.17 -6.57
N TYR A 413 12.13 -21.26 -5.96
CA TYR A 413 10.80 -21.82 -6.24
C TYR A 413 9.71 -21.00 -5.57
N ARG A 414 8.51 -21.09 -6.15
CA ARG A 414 7.31 -20.44 -5.62
C ARG A 414 6.57 -21.35 -4.65
N VAL A 415 5.79 -20.69 -3.81
CA VAL A 415 4.87 -21.34 -2.87
C VAL A 415 3.43 -21.00 -3.22
N LEU A 416 2.56 -22.00 -3.08
CA LEU A 416 1.11 -21.82 -3.10
C LEU A 416 0.57 -22.10 -1.70
N SER A 417 -0.36 -21.28 -1.20
CA SER A 417 -1.02 -21.53 0.09
C SER A 417 -2.39 -22.18 -0.11
N TYR A 418 -2.73 -23.15 0.71
CA TYR A 418 -4.07 -23.73 0.84
C TYR A 418 -4.68 -23.29 2.18
N PRO A 419 -5.97 -22.91 2.28
CA PRO A 419 -6.99 -22.89 1.23
C PRO A 419 -6.73 -21.84 0.13
N PHE A 420 -7.22 -22.12 -1.09
CA PHE A 420 -6.85 -21.36 -2.29
C PHE A 420 -7.70 -20.12 -2.58
N PHE A 421 -8.97 -20.14 -2.23
CA PHE A 421 -9.89 -19.05 -2.58
C PHE A 421 -9.95 -18.08 -1.41
N GLY A 422 -9.55 -16.83 -1.67
CA GLY A 422 -9.46 -15.76 -0.68
C GLY A 422 -10.71 -15.54 0.19
N GLN A 423 -10.59 -14.60 1.13
CA GLN A 423 -11.57 -14.29 2.19
C GLN A 423 -11.46 -15.23 3.42
N TYR A 424 -10.27 -15.32 4.03
CA TYR A 424 -10.02 -16.28 5.11
C TYR A 424 -10.32 -15.72 6.51
N SER A 425 -10.62 -16.63 7.43
CA SER A 425 -10.72 -16.31 8.87
C SER A 425 -10.06 -17.41 9.69
N TYR A 426 -9.53 -17.07 10.86
CA TYR A 426 -9.00 -18.09 11.77
C TYR A 426 -10.09 -19.09 12.17
N PHE A 427 -9.77 -20.39 12.06
CA PHE A 427 -10.72 -21.48 12.31
C PHE A 427 -11.26 -21.46 13.75
N ASN A 428 -10.41 -21.12 14.73
CA ASN A 428 -10.72 -21.18 16.17
C ASN A 428 -10.85 -19.82 16.87
N GLN A 429 -11.01 -18.71 16.14
CA GLN A 429 -11.28 -17.41 16.76
C GLN A 429 -12.76 -17.07 16.73
N SER A 430 -13.21 -16.26 17.70
CA SER A 430 -14.62 -15.92 17.87
C SER A 430 -15.14 -15.10 16.69
N LYS A 431 -15.65 -15.79 15.66
CA LYS A 431 -16.18 -15.19 14.44
C LYS A 431 -17.25 -14.17 14.76
N LYS A 432 -16.93 -12.88 14.60
CA LYS A 432 -17.93 -11.83 14.70
C LYS A 432 -18.66 -11.70 13.36
N ASP A 433 -19.89 -12.19 13.33
CA ASP A 433 -20.82 -11.96 12.23
C ASP A 433 -21.66 -10.71 12.52
N VAL A 434 -21.65 -9.74 11.61
CA VAL A 434 -22.56 -8.60 11.68
C VAL A 434 -23.40 -8.54 10.41
N ARG A 435 -24.69 -8.89 10.55
CA ARG A 435 -25.68 -8.96 9.46
C ARG A 435 -25.25 -9.84 8.28
N ARG A 436 -24.82 -11.07 8.57
CA ARG A 436 -24.35 -12.10 7.62
C ARG A 436 -23.03 -11.76 6.93
N ARG A 437 -22.24 -10.85 7.50
CA ARG A 437 -20.88 -10.55 7.03
C ARG A 437 -19.90 -10.82 8.14
N LEU A 438 -18.89 -11.63 7.81
CA LEU A 438 -17.75 -11.84 8.68
C LEU A 438 -16.88 -10.58 8.64
N ILE A 439 -16.63 -9.98 9.80
CA ILE A 439 -15.81 -8.76 9.93
C ILE A 439 -14.36 -9.05 10.36
N GLU A 440 -14.04 -10.32 10.56
CA GLU A 440 -12.70 -10.86 10.83
C GLU A 440 -12.32 -11.73 9.63
N ASN A 441 -11.85 -11.07 8.57
CA ASN A 441 -11.59 -11.69 7.29
C ASN A 441 -10.32 -11.11 6.65
N SER A 442 -9.27 -11.90 6.55
CA SER A 442 -7.99 -11.54 5.92
C SER A 442 -7.46 -12.60 4.97
N GLY A 443 -6.48 -12.20 4.17
CA GLY A 443 -5.67 -13.05 3.31
C GLY A 443 -4.56 -13.81 4.04
N THR A 444 -4.13 -14.91 3.42
CA THR A 444 -2.81 -15.54 3.58
C THR A 444 -1.65 -14.56 3.36
N ASP A 445 -1.95 -13.53 2.58
CA ASP A 445 -1.13 -12.40 2.17
C ASP A 445 -0.42 -11.74 3.35
N SER A 446 -1.07 -11.64 4.52
CA SER A 446 -0.46 -11.03 5.72
C SER A 446 0.85 -11.71 6.17
N VAL A 447 0.98 -13.01 5.91
CA VAL A 447 2.18 -13.80 6.21
C VAL A 447 3.05 -13.94 4.97
N MET A 448 2.46 -14.17 3.80
CA MET A 448 3.21 -14.46 2.58
C MET A 448 3.86 -13.22 1.96
N ASP A 449 3.16 -12.08 1.89
CA ASP A 449 3.60 -10.88 1.15
C ASP A 449 4.93 -10.31 1.65
N ASN A 450 5.20 -10.46 2.95
CA ASN A 450 6.38 -9.92 3.60
C ASN A 450 7.40 -11.01 3.98
N SER A 451 7.11 -12.29 3.71
CA SER A 451 8.01 -13.41 4.07
C SER A 451 9.36 -13.37 3.34
N GLY A 452 9.41 -12.73 2.16
CA GLY A 452 10.54 -12.83 1.23
C GLY A 452 10.43 -14.02 0.28
N MET A 453 9.49 -14.95 0.50
CA MET A 453 9.15 -15.98 -0.47
C MET A 453 8.38 -15.39 -1.65
N GLU A 454 8.52 -16.03 -2.80
CA GLU A 454 7.68 -15.77 -3.95
C GLU A 454 6.44 -16.64 -3.89
N SER A 455 5.28 -16.03 -3.67
CA SER A 455 4.01 -16.74 -3.66
C SER A 455 3.25 -16.60 -4.97
N ILE A 456 2.41 -17.59 -5.29
CA ILE A 456 1.31 -17.43 -6.22
C ILE A 456 0.14 -16.79 -5.48
N SER A 457 -0.48 -15.78 -6.09
CA SER A 457 -1.64 -15.10 -5.52
C SER A 457 -2.83 -16.04 -5.42
N ASN A 458 -3.43 -16.11 -4.23
CA ASN A 458 -4.73 -16.75 -4.00
C ASN A 458 -5.92 -15.81 -4.26
N TYR A 459 -5.65 -14.55 -4.58
CA TYR A 459 -6.68 -13.63 -5.02
C TYR A 459 -7.01 -13.92 -6.49
N ILE A 460 -8.07 -14.70 -6.69
CA ILE A 460 -8.64 -15.04 -7.99
C ILE A 460 -9.95 -14.29 -8.16
N GLN A 461 -10.15 -13.63 -9.30
CA GLN A 461 -11.42 -12.96 -9.54
C GLN A 461 -12.54 -14.00 -9.67
N PRO A 462 -13.77 -13.72 -9.20
CA PRO A 462 -14.86 -14.69 -9.25
C PRO A 462 -15.12 -15.26 -10.66
N GLN A 463 -14.98 -14.44 -11.71
CA GLN A 463 -15.12 -14.89 -13.10
C GLN A 463 -13.97 -15.77 -13.63
N GLU A 464 -12.81 -15.79 -12.97
CA GLU A 464 -11.61 -16.53 -13.36
C GLU A 464 -11.42 -17.83 -12.55
N VAL A 465 -12.29 -18.07 -11.56
CA VAL A 465 -12.17 -19.22 -10.63
C VAL A 465 -12.01 -20.52 -11.40
N ARG A 466 -12.90 -20.81 -12.35
CA ARG A 466 -12.91 -22.08 -13.08
C ARG A 466 -11.67 -22.31 -13.95
N ASP A 467 -11.03 -21.24 -14.40
CA ASP A 467 -9.84 -21.29 -15.26
C ASP A 467 -8.53 -21.31 -14.45
N SER A 468 -8.62 -21.07 -13.14
CA SER A 468 -7.46 -21.01 -12.24
C SER A 468 -6.84 -22.38 -11.99
N GLU A 469 -5.53 -22.42 -11.72
CA GLU A 469 -4.86 -23.68 -11.33
C GLU A 469 -5.40 -24.19 -10.00
N GLN A 470 -5.69 -23.28 -9.08
CA GLN A 470 -6.27 -23.58 -7.78
C GLN A 470 -7.56 -24.39 -7.92
N TYR A 471 -8.43 -24.04 -8.87
CA TYR A 471 -9.66 -24.78 -9.14
C TYR A 471 -9.41 -26.16 -9.73
N LYS A 472 -8.46 -26.29 -10.67
CA LYS A 472 -8.08 -27.59 -11.23
C LYS A 472 -7.51 -28.53 -10.16
N ILE A 473 -6.73 -28.00 -9.21
CA ILE A 473 -6.18 -28.81 -8.12
C ILE A 473 -7.30 -29.35 -7.23
N VAL A 474 -8.27 -28.52 -6.82
CA VAL A 474 -9.35 -29.00 -5.93
C VAL A 474 -10.39 -29.86 -6.65
N SER A 475 -10.62 -29.64 -7.94
CA SER A 475 -11.66 -30.37 -8.70
C SER A 475 -11.13 -31.65 -9.33
N THR A 476 -9.91 -31.65 -9.86
CA THR A 476 -9.34 -32.78 -10.62
C THR A 476 -8.00 -33.26 -10.08
N HIS A 477 -7.47 -32.65 -9.01
CA HIS A 477 -6.16 -32.98 -8.44
C HIS A 477 -4.99 -32.80 -9.43
N ASP A 478 -5.18 -31.99 -10.48
CA ASP A 478 -4.16 -31.72 -11.49
C ASP A 478 -3.15 -30.68 -10.99
N ILE A 479 -1.89 -31.09 -10.89
CA ILE A 479 -0.76 -30.25 -10.45
C ILE A 479 0.16 -29.82 -11.58
N LEU A 480 -0.11 -30.19 -12.84
CA LEU A 480 0.79 -29.95 -13.96
C LEU A 480 1.06 -28.44 -14.12
N GLY A 481 0.00 -27.63 -14.06
CA GLY A 481 0.11 -26.16 -14.14
C GLY A 481 1.00 -25.55 -13.03
N LEU A 482 1.07 -26.17 -11.85
CA LEU A 482 1.95 -25.72 -10.78
C LEU A 482 3.43 -25.99 -11.10
N LYS A 483 3.74 -27.17 -11.64
CA LYS A 483 5.10 -27.52 -12.08
C LYS A 483 5.59 -26.56 -13.15
N GLU A 484 4.70 -26.19 -14.08
CA GLU A 484 5.02 -25.22 -15.14
C GLU A 484 5.21 -23.79 -14.63
N LYS A 485 4.62 -23.46 -13.48
CA LYS A 485 4.72 -22.15 -12.82
C LYS A 485 5.85 -22.07 -11.79
N ASN A 486 6.79 -23.01 -11.80
CA ASN A 486 7.91 -23.08 -10.86
C ASN A 486 7.42 -23.13 -9.39
N VAL A 487 6.26 -23.72 -9.14
CA VAL A 487 5.74 -23.93 -7.78
C VAL A 487 6.30 -25.24 -7.26
N LYS A 488 7.05 -25.18 -6.14
CA LYS A 488 7.61 -26.37 -5.49
C LYS A 488 6.87 -26.75 -4.23
N TYR A 489 6.28 -25.80 -3.51
CA TYR A 489 5.62 -26.11 -2.26
C TYR A 489 4.17 -25.67 -2.24
N ILE A 490 3.35 -26.50 -1.60
CA ILE A 490 2.02 -26.15 -1.14
C ILE A 490 2.08 -26.08 0.39
N PHE A 491 1.77 -24.91 0.95
CA PHE A 491 1.66 -24.71 2.39
C PHE A 491 0.20 -24.88 2.80
N ASP A 492 -0.04 -25.85 3.67
CA ASP A 492 -1.36 -26.16 4.18
C ASP A 492 -1.64 -25.32 5.43
N PHE A 493 -2.50 -24.33 5.30
CA PHE A 493 -2.98 -23.52 6.41
C PHE A 493 -4.40 -23.90 6.82
N SER A 494 -4.90 -25.08 6.44
CA SER A 494 -6.30 -25.47 6.67
C SER A 494 -6.67 -25.67 8.14
N ASP A 495 -5.70 -25.91 9.03
CA ASP A 495 -5.87 -25.95 10.47
C ASP A 495 -5.86 -24.54 11.11
N ILE A 496 -5.32 -23.55 10.40
CA ILE A 496 -5.21 -22.16 10.83
C ILE A 496 -6.37 -21.33 10.29
N TRP A 497 -6.69 -21.47 9.01
CA TRP A 497 -7.60 -20.62 8.24
C TRP A 497 -8.69 -21.40 7.54
N GLU A 498 -9.88 -20.80 7.48
CA GLU A 498 -11.00 -21.26 6.67
C GLU A 498 -11.35 -20.20 5.64
N SER A 499 -11.54 -20.59 4.38
CA SER A 499 -12.09 -19.70 3.36
C SER A 499 -13.56 -19.40 3.61
N ASN A 500 -13.98 -18.15 3.40
CA ASN A 500 -15.38 -17.72 3.45
C ASN A 500 -15.89 -17.25 2.07
N PHE A 501 -15.28 -17.75 0.99
CA PHE A 501 -15.58 -17.36 -0.38
C PHE A 501 -17.08 -17.44 -0.73
N GLU A 502 -17.80 -18.41 -0.16
CA GLU A 502 -19.25 -18.62 -0.36
C GLU A 502 -20.11 -17.44 0.12
N ARG A 503 -19.58 -16.59 1.01
CA ARG A 503 -20.31 -15.42 1.51
C ARG A 503 -20.24 -14.22 0.56
N TYR A 504 -19.30 -14.25 -0.39
CA TYR A 504 -18.98 -13.12 -1.26
C TYR A 504 -19.16 -13.43 -2.75
N SER A 505 -19.28 -14.71 -3.10
CA SER A 505 -19.41 -15.22 -4.46
C SER A 505 -20.70 -16.02 -4.64
N GLY A 506 -21.31 -15.94 -5.83
CA GLY A 506 -22.48 -16.74 -6.18
C GLY A 506 -22.15 -18.24 -6.23
N ALA A 507 -23.12 -19.10 -5.92
CA ALA A 507 -22.91 -20.54 -5.82
C ALA A 507 -22.55 -21.20 -7.16
N GLU A 508 -22.98 -20.60 -8.25
CA GLU A 508 -22.65 -20.99 -9.62
C GLU A 508 -21.15 -20.94 -9.92
N ILE A 509 -20.37 -20.13 -9.19
CA ILE A 509 -18.93 -19.96 -9.45
C ILE A 509 -18.13 -21.22 -9.07
N TYR A 510 -18.63 -21.98 -8.10
CA TYR A 510 -18.02 -23.21 -7.58
C TYR A 510 -18.94 -24.42 -7.77
N ASP A 511 -19.75 -24.42 -8.85
CA ASP A 511 -20.63 -25.54 -9.23
C ASP A 511 -21.61 -25.98 -8.14
N ASN A 512 -21.96 -25.08 -7.21
CA ASN A 512 -22.75 -25.37 -6.01
C ASN A 512 -22.12 -26.43 -5.08
N ASP A 513 -20.82 -26.71 -5.23
CA ASP A 513 -20.07 -27.65 -4.41
C ASP A 513 -19.13 -26.91 -3.45
N LEU A 514 -19.52 -26.83 -2.17
CA LEU A 514 -18.72 -26.19 -1.14
C LEU A 514 -17.37 -26.89 -0.91
N SER A 515 -17.23 -28.18 -1.25
CA SER A 515 -15.95 -28.89 -1.07
C SER A 515 -14.83 -28.33 -1.96
N LEU A 516 -15.18 -27.65 -3.04
CA LEU A 516 -14.21 -26.99 -3.93
C LEU A 516 -13.63 -25.71 -3.35
N ILE A 517 -14.28 -25.09 -2.36
CA ILE A 517 -13.86 -23.79 -1.82
C ILE A 517 -13.60 -23.80 -0.32
N LYS A 518 -14.08 -24.83 0.40
CA LYS A 518 -13.85 -25.03 1.83
C LYS A 518 -12.69 -26.00 2.07
N ASN A 519 -12.23 -26.01 3.31
CA ASN A 519 -11.19 -26.93 3.75
C ASN A 519 -11.73 -28.36 3.70
N ASP A 520 -11.01 -29.26 3.04
CA ASP A 520 -11.25 -30.71 3.07
C ASP A 520 -10.11 -31.36 3.88
N PRO A 521 -10.40 -31.96 5.05
CA PRO A 521 -9.40 -32.63 5.88
C PRO A 521 -8.65 -33.76 5.16
N GLU A 522 -9.25 -34.37 4.13
CA GLU A 522 -8.65 -35.45 3.34
C GLU A 522 -8.00 -34.94 2.04
N PHE A 523 -7.98 -33.61 1.81
CA PHE A 523 -7.55 -33.03 0.54
C PHE A 523 -6.15 -33.50 0.14
N PHE A 524 -5.16 -33.41 1.04
CA PHE A 524 -3.79 -33.81 0.72
C PHE A 524 -3.63 -35.32 0.57
N GLU A 525 -4.41 -36.13 1.29
CA GLU A 525 -4.41 -37.58 1.08
C GLU A 525 -4.94 -37.94 -0.31
N LYS A 526 -6.01 -37.29 -0.76
CA LYS A 526 -6.57 -37.42 -2.12
C LYS A 526 -5.59 -36.92 -3.18
N LEU A 527 -4.98 -35.75 -2.94
CA LEU A 527 -4.03 -35.13 -3.85
C LEU A 527 -2.77 -36.01 -4.05
N ILE A 528 -2.23 -36.59 -2.98
CA ILE A 528 -1.11 -37.54 -3.03
C ILE A 528 -1.52 -38.84 -3.74
N SER A 529 -2.71 -39.37 -3.43
CA SER A 529 -3.22 -40.60 -4.04
C SER A 529 -3.44 -40.46 -5.55
N ALA A 530 -3.88 -39.27 -6.00
CA ALA A 530 -4.05 -38.95 -7.42
C ALA A 530 -2.72 -38.70 -8.14
N ASN A 531 -1.65 -38.36 -7.41
CA ASN A 531 -0.34 -37.99 -7.95
C ASN A 531 0.79 -38.83 -7.32
N PRO A 532 0.77 -40.16 -7.48
CA PRO A 532 1.70 -41.05 -6.78
C PRO A 532 3.16 -40.76 -7.14
N GLY A 533 3.98 -40.44 -6.14
CA GLY A 533 5.41 -40.11 -6.31
C GLY A 533 5.69 -38.69 -6.78
N GLU A 534 4.66 -37.91 -7.10
CA GLU A 534 4.79 -36.55 -7.62
C GLU A 534 4.54 -35.48 -6.55
N ILE A 535 4.01 -35.87 -5.39
CA ILE A 535 3.84 -35.02 -4.21
C ILE A 535 4.38 -35.76 -2.99
N LYS A 536 5.14 -35.05 -2.16
CA LYS A 536 5.71 -35.59 -0.93
C LYS A 536 5.54 -34.60 0.22
N GLN A 537 5.08 -35.08 1.37
CA GLN A 537 5.14 -34.27 2.59
C GLN A 537 6.59 -34.18 3.08
N VAL A 538 7.12 -32.97 3.22
CA VAL A 538 8.52 -32.70 3.62
C VAL A 538 8.63 -32.14 5.04
N ALA A 539 7.56 -31.53 5.53
CA ALA A 539 7.39 -31.15 6.92
C ALA A 539 5.90 -31.17 7.27
N ASP A 540 5.60 -30.98 8.54
CA ASP A 540 4.21 -30.84 8.98
C ASP A 540 3.54 -29.70 8.21
N HIS A 541 2.39 -29.99 7.59
CA HIS A 541 1.65 -29.06 6.73
C HIS A 541 2.41 -28.46 5.51
N ILE A 542 3.54 -29.06 5.10
CA ILE A 542 4.31 -28.60 3.93
C ILE A 542 4.51 -29.75 2.94
N TYR A 543 4.00 -29.55 1.73
CA TYR A 543 4.01 -30.54 0.66
C TYR A 543 4.87 -30.05 -0.51
N GLU A 544 5.85 -30.87 -0.91
CA GLU A 544 6.71 -30.65 -2.07
C GLU A 544 6.10 -31.29 -3.32
N ILE A 545 6.06 -30.53 -4.41
CA ILE A 545 5.79 -30.99 -5.76
C ILE A 545 7.10 -31.45 -6.38
N VAL A 546 7.22 -32.76 -6.57
CA VAL A 546 8.43 -33.38 -7.13
C VAL A 546 8.55 -33.00 -8.62
N ASN A 547 9.78 -32.81 -9.07
CA ASN A 547 10.11 -32.44 -10.45
C ASN A 547 9.46 -31.13 -10.93
N ALA A 548 9.22 -30.16 -10.03
CA ALA A 548 8.84 -28.80 -10.43
C ALA A 548 9.90 -28.21 -11.38
N LYS A 549 9.48 -27.58 -12.49
CA LYS A 549 10.42 -26.98 -13.44
C LYS A 549 11.22 -25.89 -12.72
N PRO A 550 12.56 -25.83 -12.86
CA PRO A 550 13.35 -24.78 -12.24
C PRO A 550 13.04 -23.42 -12.90
N ARG A 551 13.40 -22.32 -12.22
CA ARG A 551 13.06 -20.95 -12.65
C ARG A 551 13.53 -20.65 -14.08
N ILE A 552 14.70 -21.18 -14.42
CA ILE A 552 15.31 -21.09 -15.74
C ILE A 552 15.67 -22.51 -16.19
N TYR A 553 15.26 -22.89 -17.39
CA TYR A 553 15.56 -24.20 -17.98
C TYR A 553 15.66 -24.12 -19.50
N SER A 554 16.18 -25.17 -20.13
CA SER A 554 16.16 -25.30 -21.59
C SER A 554 15.39 -26.55 -22.04
N ASP A 555 14.76 -26.50 -23.20
CA ASP A 555 13.94 -27.59 -23.76
C ASP A 555 14.69 -28.51 -24.73
N GLY A 556 15.89 -28.15 -25.18
CA GLY A 556 16.70 -28.91 -26.15
C GLY A 556 17.82 -29.75 -25.54
N GLY A 557 17.78 -29.99 -24.23
CA GLY A 557 18.73 -30.87 -23.52
C GLY A 557 20.02 -30.22 -23.03
N ALA A 558 20.28 -28.94 -23.31
CA ALA A 558 21.38 -28.23 -22.67
C ALA A 558 21.16 -28.15 -21.15
N LYS A 559 22.24 -28.32 -20.38
CA LYS A 559 22.18 -28.20 -18.93
C LYS A 559 22.22 -26.73 -18.55
N VAL A 560 21.21 -26.28 -17.82
CA VAL A 560 21.12 -24.89 -17.34
C VAL A 560 21.28 -24.86 -15.82
N GLU A 561 22.28 -24.13 -15.35
CA GLU A 561 22.47 -23.77 -13.95
C GLU A 561 22.27 -22.25 -13.81
N PHE A 562 21.74 -21.78 -12.67
CA PHE A 562 21.59 -20.35 -12.46
C PHE A 562 21.76 -19.95 -10.99
N GLU A 563 22.20 -18.71 -10.78
CA GLU A 563 22.28 -18.04 -9.48
C GLU A 563 21.40 -16.79 -9.54
N LYS A 564 20.39 -16.71 -8.67
CA LYS A 564 19.61 -15.48 -8.52
C LYS A 564 20.40 -14.48 -7.68
N ILE A 565 20.79 -13.37 -8.28
CA ILE A 565 21.46 -12.27 -7.58
C ILE A 565 20.40 -11.42 -6.86
N ASP A 566 19.34 -11.06 -7.57
CA ASP A 566 18.14 -10.39 -7.05
C ASP A 566 16.94 -10.62 -7.99
N THR A 567 15.79 -9.99 -7.74
CA THR A 567 14.58 -10.18 -8.58
C THR A 567 14.70 -9.61 -9.99
N THR A 568 15.73 -8.80 -10.27
CA THR A 568 16.02 -8.18 -11.57
C THR A 568 17.23 -8.78 -12.27
N LYS A 569 17.96 -9.71 -11.64
CA LYS A 569 19.24 -10.21 -12.17
C LYS A 569 19.51 -11.67 -11.81
N TYR A 570 19.85 -12.45 -12.83
CA TYR A 570 20.25 -13.86 -12.73
C TYR A 570 21.54 -14.09 -13.50
N LYS A 571 22.45 -14.87 -12.93
CA LYS A 571 23.55 -15.48 -13.69
C LYS A 571 23.10 -16.83 -14.19
N ILE A 572 23.46 -17.17 -15.41
CA ILE A 572 23.05 -18.41 -16.07
C ILE A 572 24.31 -19.03 -16.66
N LYS A 573 24.49 -20.32 -16.42
CA LYS A 573 25.47 -21.13 -17.12
C LYS A 573 24.73 -22.15 -17.97
N VAL A 574 24.98 -22.12 -19.28
CA VAL A 574 24.45 -23.11 -20.23
C VAL A 574 25.60 -23.99 -20.66
N SER A 575 25.48 -25.30 -20.39
CA SER A 575 26.49 -26.29 -20.76
C SER A 575 25.97 -27.28 -21.79
N ASN A 576 26.88 -27.75 -22.64
CA ASN A 576 26.61 -28.71 -23.72
C ASN A 576 25.55 -28.22 -24.72
N LEU A 577 25.59 -26.94 -25.09
CA LEU A 577 24.72 -26.37 -26.11
C LEU A 577 25.19 -26.84 -27.50
N SER A 578 24.49 -27.83 -28.08
CA SER A 578 24.88 -28.42 -29.38
C SER A 578 23.99 -28.01 -30.56
N ASN A 579 22.76 -27.53 -30.29
CA ASN A 579 21.79 -27.13 -31.31
C ASN A 579 20.95 -25.94 -30.80
N ALA A 580 20.31 -25.23 -31.71
CA ALA A 580 19.31 -24.21 -31.38
C ALA A 580 18.19 -24.77 -30.50
N GLN A 581 17.90 -24.09 -29.39
CA GLN A 581 16.86 -24.49 -28.43
C GLN A 581 16.34 -23.29 -27.64
N ASN A 582 15.20 -23.44 -26.94
CA ASN A 582 14.68 -22.36 -26.12
C ASN A 582 15.32 -22.35 -24.73
N LEU A 583 15.74 -21.18 -24.29
CA LEU A 583 16.00 -20.86 -22.90
C LEU A 583 14.75 -20.21 -22.31
N ASN A 584 14.14 -20.88 -21.33
CA ASN A 584 12.85 -20.53 -20.77
C ASN A 584 13.04 -19.93 -19.37
N PHE A 585 12.36 -18.81 -19.09
CA PHE A 585 12.38 -18.12 -17.79
C PHE A 585 10.96 -17.92 -17.27
N LEU A 586 10.65 -18.61 -16.19
CA LEU A 586 9.30 -18.74 -15.64
C LEU A 586 8.85 -17.54 -14.81
N GLU A 587 9.23 -16.32 -15.19
CA GLU A 587 8.64 -15.05 -14.76
C GLU A 587 7.70 -14.50 -15.85
N SER A 588 6.75 -13.65 -15.48
CA SER A 588 5.84 -13.00 -16.43
C SER A 588 6.60 -12.32 -17.55
N TYR A 589 6.10 -12.50 -18.77
CA TYR A 589 6.68 -12.00 -19.99
C TYR A 589 6.76 -10.48 -19.95
N HIS A 590 7.95 -9.95 -20.23
CA HIS A 590 8.16 -8.51 -20.35
C HIS A 590 9.37 -8.22 -21.22
N GLU A 591 9.21 -7.39 -22.25
CA GLU A 591 10.24 -6.99 -23.23
C GLU A 591 11.52 -6.37 -22.63
N GLY A 592 11.45 -5.91 -21.38
CA GLY A 592 12.57 -5.38 -20.61
C GLY A 592 13.52 -6.44 -20.01
N TRP A 593 13.19 -7.73 -20.11
CA TRP A 593 14.13 -8.81 -19.78
C TRP A 593 15.09 -9.04 -20.95
N LYS A 594 16.40 -9.01 -20.67
CA LYS A 594 17.46 -9.07 -21.68
C LYS A 594 18.56 -10.05 -21.25
N ILE A 595 19.21 -10.70 -22.21
CA ILE A 595 20.36 -11.59 -21.99
C ILE A 595 21.63 -10.89 -22.44
N TYR A 596 22.69 -10.98 -21.64
CA TYR A 596 24.00 -10.41 -21.94
C TYR A 596 25.11 -11.48 -21.85
N PRO A 597 26.09 -11.48 -22.77
CA PRO A 597 27.26 -12.35 -22.71
C PRO A 597 28.27 -11.78 -21.71
N SER A 598 28.27 -12.27 -20.46
CA SER A 598 29.17 -11.74 -19.44
C SER A 598 29.46 -12.75 -18.33
N THR A 599 30.73 -12.85 -17.98
CA THR A 599 31.20 -13.50 -16.75
C THR A 599 31.26 -12.53 -15.55
N ASP A 600 31.20 -11.21 -15.80
CA ASP A 600 31.18 -10.17 -14.75
C ASP A 600 29.74 -9.80 -14.37
N ASN A 601 29.52 -9.58 -13.07
CA ASN A 601 28.28 -9.10 -12.48
C ASN A 601 27.94 -7.65 -12.87
N ARG A 602 28.94 -6.90 -13.37
CA ARG A 602 28.87 -5.47 -13.68
C ARG A 602 28.43 -5.23 -15.11
N LEU A 603 27.12 -5.25 -15.34
CA LEU A 603 26.54 -4.74 -16.58
C LEU A 603 26.58 -3.20 -16.60
N SER A 604 27.02 -2.64 -17.71
CA SER A 604 26.91 -1.23 -18.08
C SER A 604 25.64 -0.98 -18.90
N ILE A 605 25.12 0.24 -18.88
CA ILE A 605 24.00 0.67 -19.74
C ILE A 605 24.35 0.67 -21.24
N THR A 606 25.64 0.55 -21.57
CA THR A 606 26.14 0.50 -22.95
C THR A 606 26.32 -0.91 -23.47
N ASP A 607 26.18 -1.92 -22.61
CA ASP A 607 26.33 -3.31 -23.02
C ASP A 607 25.16 -3.69 -23.93
N LYS A 608 25.45 -4.46 -24.97
CA LYS A 608 24.43 -4.89 -25.93
C LYS A 608 23.86 -6.23 -25.50
N PRO A 609 22.53 -6.37 -25.44
CA PRO A 609 21.93 -7.68 -25.24
C PRO A 609 22.11 -8.55 -26.49
N ILE A 610 22.05 -9.86 -26.29
CA ILE A 610 22.01 -10.88 -27.35
C ILE A 610 20.65 -11.58 -27.35
N PHE A 611 20.29 -12.20 -28.47
CA PHE A 611 19.01 -12.91 -28.68
C PHE A 611 17.75 -12.06 -28.55
N ASP A 612 17.84 -10.72 -28.58
CA ASP A 612 16.66 -9.87 -28.37
C ASP A 612 15.61 -10.06 -29.48
N GLU A 613 16.06 -10.43 -30.67
CA GLU A 613 15.21 -10.73 -31.82
C GLU A 613 14.40 -12.04 -31.65
N THR A 614 14.85 -12.95 -30.78
CA THR A 614 14.19 -14.23 -30.52
C THR A 614 13.40 -14.25 -29.20
N HIS A 615 13.32 -13.11 -28.49
CA HIS A 615 12.55 -12.99 -27.26
C HIS A 615 11.05 -13.15 -27.52
N GLN A 616 10.43 -14.12 -26.83
CA GLN A 616 9.03 -14.49 -27.05
C GLN A 616 8.28 -14.82 -25.76
N ASN A 617 6.95 -14.73 -25.83
CA ASN A 617 6.04 -15.18 -24.78
C ASN A 617 5.76 -16.67 -24.95
N ILE A 618 6.30 -17.48 -24.04
CA ILE A 618 6.09 -18.93 -23.99
C ILE A 618 5.04 -19.27 -22.93
N LEU A 619 4.33 -20.39 -23.10
CA LEU A 619 3.31 -20.85 -22.14
C LEU A 619 2.19 -19.82 -21.86
N GLY A 620 2.05 -18.81 -22.71
CA GLY A 620 1.08 -17.72 -22.57
C GLY A 620 1.40 -16.70 -21.47
N TYR A 621 2.46 -16.89 -20.69
CA TYR A 621 2.86 -15.95 -19.65
C TYR A 621 4.36 -15.78 -19.45
N ALA A 622 5.22 -16.71 -19.84
CA ALA A 622 6.64 -16.74 -19.46
C ALA A 622 7.54 -16.13 -20.55
N ASN A 623 8.80 -15.85 -20.19
CA ASN A 623 9.80 -15.37 -21.15
C ASN A 623 10.55 -16.55 -21.77
N GLY A 624 10.86 -16.47 -23.07
CA GLY A 624 11.72 -17.45 -23.74
C GLY A 624 12.60 -16.80 -24.81
N TRP A 625 13.78 -17.37 -25.06
CA TRP A 625 14.72 -16.96 -26.11
C TRP A 625 15.21 -18.18 -26.86
N THR A 626 15.33 -18.11 -28.18
CA THR A 626 16.04 -19.14 -28.95
C THR A 626 17.53 -18.86 -28.84
N ILE A 627 18.28 -19.78 -28.25
CA ILE A 627 19.74 -19.73 -28.15
C ILE A 627 20.35 -20.69 -29.16
N ASP A 628 21.19 -20.17 -30.07
CA ASP A 628 21.84 -20.94 -31.13
C ASP A 628 23.37 -20.90 -30.96
N PRO A 629 24.06 -22.07 -30.84
CA PRO A 629 25.52 -22.09 -30.73
C PRO A 629 26.24 -21.46 -31.92
N ASP A 630 25.67 -21.46 -33.12
CA ASP A 630 26.32 -20.88 -34.29
C ASP A 630 26.18 -19.35 -34.31
N GLU A 631 25.02 -18.81 -33.91
CA GLU A 631 24.81 -17.37 -33.66
C GLU A 631 25.79 -16.88 -32.58
N ILE A 632 25.95 -17.63 -31.49
CA ILE A 632 26.92 -17.32 -30.42
C ILE A 632 28.35 -17.22 -30.96
N LYS A 633 28.77 -18.18 -31.79
CA LYS A 633 30.14 -18.19 -32.35
C LYS A 633 30.37 -17.05 -33.34
N GLU A 634 29.33 -16.61 -34.04
CA GLU A 634 29.39 -15.52 -35.01
C GLU A 634 29.42 -14.14 -34.32
N GLU A 635 28.58 -13.96 -33.30
CA GLU A 635 28.41 -12.66 -32.63
C GLU A 635 29.43 -12.42 -31.50
N LEU A 636 29.92 -13.48 -30.85
CA LEU A 636 30.77 -13.36 -29.65
C LEU A 636 32.22 -13.75 -29.91
N GLY A 637 33.12 -13.13 -29.12
CA GLY A 637 34.53 -13.51 -29.11
C GLY A 637 34.74 -14.93 -28.57
N SER A 638 35.75 -15.64 -29.05
CA SER A 638 36.10 -17.00 -28.61
C SER A 638 36.49 -17.11 -27.13
N ASP A 639 36.66 -15.97 -26.45
CA ASP A 639 36.92 -15.86 -25.00
C ASP A 639 35.62 -15.81 -24.16
N GLN A 640 34.44 -15.69 -24.79
CA GLN A 640 33.15 -15.60 -24.11
C GLN A 640 32.39 -16.94 -24.03
N TYR A 641 32.89 -17.98 -24.69
CA TYR A 641 32.35 -19.33 -24.64
C TYR A 641 33.49 -20.36 -24.72
N GLN A 642 33.22 -21.58 -24.28
CA GLN A 642 34.14 -22.71 -24.36
C GLN A 642 33.58 -23.76 -25.32
N ILE A 643 34.37 -24.21 -26.30
CA ILE A 643 34.01 -25.34 -27.17
C ILE A 643 34.45 -26.64 -26.48
N ASN A 644 33.53 -27.59 -26.37
CA ASN A 644 33.77 -28.92 -25.82
C ASN A 644 34.33 -29.89 -26.87
N ASP A 645 34.84 -31.04 -26.43
CA ASP A 645 35.42 -32.05 -27.33
C ASP A 645 34.40 -32.61 -28.36
N ASP A 646 33.11 -32.56 -28.03
CA ASP A 646 32.01 -33.00 -28.91
C ASP A 646 31.48 -31.90 -29.84
N GLY A 647 32.07 -30.70 -29.79
CA GLY A 647 31.67 -29.54 -30.60
C GLY A 647 30.52 -28.72 -30.03
N SER A 648 29.91 -29.15 -28.92
CA SER A 648 28.97 -28.32 -28.16
C SER A 648 29.70 -27.14 -27.48
N ILE A 649 28.95 -26.15 -27.02
CA ILE A 649 29.53 -25.01 -26.29
C ILE A 649 28.99 -24.86 -24.88
N ASP A 650 29.84 -24.33 -24.02
CA ASP A 650 29.53 -23.84 -22.69
C ASP A 650 29.62 -22.32 -22.67
N ILE A 651 28.61 -21.64 -22.13
CA ILE A 651 28.53 -20.17 -22.10
C ILE A 651 27.95 -19.68 -20.76
N ASP A 652 28.55 -18.60 -20.25
CA ASP A 652 28.05 -17.84 -19.10
C ASP A 652 27.29 -16.60 -19.58
N LEU A 653 26.08 -16.43 -19.06
CA LEU A 653 25.14 -15.40 -19.45
C LEU A 653 24.63 -14.65 -18.21
N VAL A 654 24.19 -13.41 -18.41
CA VAL A 654 23.46 -12.64 -17.41
C VAL A 654 22.08 -12.28 -17.96
N LEU A 655 21.03 -12.74 -17.29
CA LEU A 655 19.65 -12.32 -17.55
C LEU A 655 19.31 -11.15 -16.63
N TYR A 656 18.93 -10.02 -17.21
CA TYR A 656 18.77 -8.76 -16.49
C TYR A 656 17.53 -7.99 -16.94
N PHE A 657 16.81 -7.41 -15.97
CA PHE A 657 15.68 -6.53 -16.22
C PHE A 657 16.18 -5.10 -16.43
N GLU A 658 16.40 -4.72 -17.68
CA GLU A 658 17.02 -3.45 -18.09
C GLU A 658 16.43 -2.19 -17.42
N PRO A 659 15.11 -2.06 -17.19
CA PRO A 659 14.53 -0.92 -16.48
C PRO A 659 15.13 -0.66 -15.09
N GLN A 660 15.75 -1.66 -14.47
CA GLN A 660 16.44 -1.53 -13.18
C GLN A 660 17.58 -0.49 -13.22
N ASN A 661 18.28 -0.31 -14.35
CA ASN A 661 19.33 0.71 -14.47
C ASN A 661 18.80 2.11 -14.19
N TYR A 662 17.66 2.45 -14.81
CA TYR A 662 17.00 3.74 -14.62
C TYR A 662 16.41 3.89 -13.21
N PHE A 663 15.89 2.80 -12.65
CA PHE A 663 15.39 2.78 -11.28
C PHE A 663 16.50 3.11 -10.26
N VAL A 664 17.70 2.54 -10.42
CA VAL A 664 18.86 2.83 -9.54
C VAL A 664 19.29 4.30 -9.64
N ILE A 665 19.34 4.85 -10.85
CA ILE A 665 19.63 6.28 -11.08
C ILE A 665 18.55 7.14 -10.40
N ALA A 666 17.28 6.83 -10.63
CA ALA A 666 16.15 7.54 -10.05
C ALA A 666 16.18 7.52 -8.52
N ARG A 667 16.50 6.37 -7.91
CA ARG A 667 16.71 6.22 -6.46
C ARG A 667 17.83 7.12 -5.95
N THR A 668 18.96 7.16 -6.65
CA THR A 668 20.11 8.00 -6.28
C THR A 668 19.74 9.48 -6.31
N ILE A 669 19.06 9.92 -7.38
CA ILE A 669 18.54 11.28 -7.52
C ILE A 669 17.57 11.61 -6.38
N ALA A 670 16.69 10.69 -6.02
CA ALA A 670 15.68 10.90 -5.00
C ALA A 670 16.31 11.07 -3.60
N VAL A 671 17.26 10.21 -3.23
CA VAL A 671 18.04 10.35 -1.97
C VAL A 671 18.82 11.65 -1.94
N ALA A 672 19.54 11.98 -3.03
CA ALA A 672 20.30 13.22 -3.14
C ALA A 672 19.39 14.45 -3.01
N SER A 673 18.19 14.41 -3.60
CA SER A 673 17.20 15.49 -3.53
C SER A 673 16.70 15.74 -2.11
N ILE A 674 16.47 14.67 -1.32
CA ILE A 674 16.15 14.80 0.12
C ILE A 674 17.32 15.45 0.86
N PHE A 675 18.54 14.93 0.67
CA PHE A 675 19.73 15.42 1.38
C PHE A 675 20.04 16.90 1.08
N VAL A 676 20.01 17.28 -0.20
CA VAL A 676 20.20 18.67 -0.64
C VAL A 676 19.12 19.57 -0.06
N SER A 677 17.85 19.16 -0.12
CA SER A 677 16.73 19.94 0.43
C SER A 677 16.88 20.18 1.92
N VAL A 678 17.20 19.14 2.69
CA VAL A 678 17.42 19.23 4.14
C VAL A 678 18.64 20.13 4.46
N THR A 679 19.74 19.96 3.73
CA THR A 679 20.95 20.77 3.92
C THR A 679 20.68 22.26 3.68
N ILE A 680 19.96 22.60 2.60
CA ILE A 680 19.56 23.99 2.31
C ILE A 680 18.64 24.51 3.43
N LEU A 681 17.69 23.71 3.92
CA LEU A 681 16.79 24.11 5.01
C LEU A 681 17.55 24.40 6.31
N LEU A 682 18.54 23.58 6.66
CA LEU A 682 19.40 23.79 7.82
C LEU A 682 20.25 25.05 7.66
N TRP A 683 20.89 25.22 6.50
CA TRP A 683 21.70 26.41 6.18
C TRP A 683 20.87 27.71 6.25
N LEU A 684 19.69 27.74 5.62
CA LEU A 684 18.78 28.90 5.67
C LEU A 684 18.30 29.22 7.10
N SER A 685 18.21 28.21 7.96
CA SER A 685 17.83 28.40 9.37
C SER A 685 18.98 28.98 10.19
N PHE A 686 20.22 28.56 9.92
CA PHE A 686 21.42 29.05 10.60
C PHE A 686 21.82 30.47 10.18
N VAL A 687 21.77 30.80 8.89
CA VAL A 687 22.11 32.15 8.41
C VAL A 687 21.15 33.20 8.96
N ARG A 688 19.86 32.86 9.12
CA ARG A 688 18.87 33.76 9.71
C ARG A 688 19.09 34.00 11.21
N SER A 689 19.55 33.00 11.97
CA SER A 689 19.80 33.20 13.41
C SER A 689 20.94 34.20 13.65
N LYS A 690 22.01 34.14 12.84
CA LYS A 690 23.13 35.09 12.93
C LYS A 690 22.73 36.54 12.63
N LYS A 691 21.86 36.79 11.64
CA LYS A 691 21.38 38.15 11.32
C LYS A 691 20.52 38.77 12.42
N THR A 692 19.88 37.96 13.26
CA THR A 692 19.12 38.45 14.43
C THR A 692 20.01 38.73 15.64
N VAL A 693 21.14 38.02 15.79
CA VAL A 693 22.10 38.27 16.89
C VAL A 693 22.93 39.53 16.62
N GLY A 694 23.46 39.72 15.41
CA GLY A 694 24.21 40.93 15.04
C GLY A 694 23.37 42.21 14.82
N LYS A 695 22.08 42.19 15.18
CA LYS A 695 21.22 43.39 15.28
C LYS A 695 20.82 43.69 16.73
N ALA A 696 21.15 42.79 17.66
CA ALA A 696 20.90 42.93 19.09
C ALA A 696 22.18 43.34 19.86
N GLU A 697 23.33 43.29 19.20
CA GLU A 697 24.54 44.07 19.48
C GLU A 697 24.50 45.36 18.65
#